data_AF-A0AAP2YXT7-F1
#
_entry.id   AF-A0AAP2YXT7-F1
#
_cell.length_a   1.000
_cell.length_b   1.000
_cell.length_c   1.000
_cell.angle_alpha   90.00
_cell.angle_beta   90.00
_cell.angle_gamma   90.00
#
_symmetry.space_group_name_H-M   'P 1'
#
loop_
_entity.id
_entity.type
_entity.pdbx_description
1 polymer ?
#
loop_
_entity_poly.entity_id
_entity_poly.type
_entity_poly.pdbx_seq_one_letter_code
_entity_poly.pdbx_strand_id
1 'polypeptide(L)'
;MQPPSRRQFVAGSVVTVASIAGCLASGSESDPDGESTANESGDSESESDEAVTNDGTAIDDLPEDVERALEVVPPESAVEVGYEGFVFTPLSDDSNDGETEHGPEAEQVLRQLRDSDVDPEEVATTVTVIPDGNRHGIGTAVGSFDRVELGTTIAEDDDWHVGDDGDLAFASEDGRVLFAGGDDDVRTSVVETGVDAARGETESILTADPVVETLTRLDTSSPVYFITAVDEVFSALEDGTLRAIGAGFETRPMDIEGTAENEYLLFPGADAELDDEAIEAVLDVIEYGEIVETDVDRDEDVVHVETLVEAPPQRDWDASPDADIRTDVDGNAGTVTFEHVDGESIDTAQLELFHDGELAAVQPAEEYETFGVGDALSVDTGPLAYLELRWVDEEANVYDDYASVLVGGDAFETAYDLDDATAEFTYTGEREADPDRLALGHRKDDGTVDSDELEQFADAFDVLTAGDSVTVENVEVGDRVTLELDVDAGQNGIRRRLATVRASPPRFALHSHREGGLTGYYHDEEERDADEFRVLVDDESADFQLDDDHETLTPGTEIELGEVPIGSRVTVEWLEPDEPIEIANHLVRPRITVHTEYDDTDGTLAVEHRDGDTVDAADLELRIDDEPAAVQPAEEYETFERADTLTVDVEPFRSVELVWTGGDDGAREYGLGRTVTGAESIEGGYDIDSEEVELVYVGARKADPGRLGVRHRGDHAPHDETETLFEDAYDTLTDGDSVVVENVGIEDRVTVMLTPETDSASDRHAHVHRPIFQLVPEPRYAFTFDHREDELVAVYRHELERDAEEFRILADDGETSVQPADDHETLEADDEVGLGSIAPGTELVVEWVAPDEPREVADHVVVPHASFDVEYDADEGTVTVEHTGGDEFDADDVDVMVDPATDEPTGWDDHETVSEGDTTTIAVDEVPRVVYIVYRERELVYDERLEG
;
A
#
# COMPACT_ATOMS: atom_id res chain seq x y z
N MET A 1 -0.75 36.95 33.56
CA MET A 1 -0.92 36.25 32.29
C MET A 1 -1.99 35.21 32.53
N GLN A 2 -2.98 35.07 31.65
CA GLN A 2 -3.74 33.82 31.57
C GLN A 2 -2.80 32.81 30.91
N PRO A 3 -2.76 31.55 31.37
CA PRO A 3 -2.03 30.52 30.62
C PRO A 3 -2.65 30.42 29.21
N PRO A 4 -1.85 30.12 28.16
CA PRO A 4 -2.42 29.67 26.90
C PRO A 4 -3.30 28.43 27.16
N SER A 5 -4.39 28.29 26.39
CA SER A 5 -5.26 27.10 26.46
C SER A 5 -4.67 26.00 25.58
N ARG A 6 -4.88 24.73 26.00
CA ARG A 6 -4.57 23.42 25.36
C ARG A 6 -4.99 23.21 23.89
N ARG A 7 -5.26 24.28 23.14
CA ARG A 7 -6.05 24.31 21.89
C ARG A 7 -5.23 24.60 20.64
N GLN A 8 -3.91 24.39 20.68
CA GLN A 8 -3.03 24.87 19.62
C GLN A 8 -1.93 23.89 19.18
N PHE A 9 -2.00 22.60 19.49
CA PHE A 9 -0.93 21.68 19.07
C PHE A 9 -1.45 20.26 18.78
N VAL A 10 -1.48 19.86 17.49
CA VAL A 10 -1.13 18.51 17.03
C VAL A 10 -0.58 18.54 15.61
N ALA A 11 0.57 17.87 15.50
CA ALA A 11 1.46 17.73 14.37
C ALA A 11 0.98 16.73 13.29
N GLY A 12 0.98 17.21 12.06
CA GLY A 12 1.36 16.49 10.86
C GLY A 12 2.44 17.29 10.16
N SER A 13 3.70 16.89 10.34
CA SER A 13 4.88 17.28 9.53
C SER A 13 5.60 18.61 9.83
N VAL A 14 5.86 18.94 11.10
CA VAL A 14 7.08 19.70 11.45
C VAL A 14 8.13 18.72 11.92
N VAL A 15 9.38 18.91 11.46
CA VAL A 15 10.51 18.10 11.91
C VAL A 15 10.73 18.44 13.38
N THR A 16 10.21 17.63 14.30
CA THR A 16 10.52 17.64 15.74
C THR A 16 11.60 16.60 16.03
N VAL A 17 12.20 16.58 17.22
CA VAL A 17 13.13 15.49 17.58
C VAL A 17 12.46 14.10 17.46
N ALA A 18 11.14 14.02 17.68
CA ALA A 18 10.35 12.81 17.47
C ALA A 18 10.20 12.41 15.98
N SER A 19 10.11 13.38 15.06
CA SER A 19 9.99 13.08 13.63
C SER A 19 11.28 12.46 13.05
N ILE A 20 12.45 12.80 13.62
CA ILE A 20 13.73 12.17 13.28
C ILE A 20 13.67 10.68 13.64
N ALA A 21 13.06 10.34 14.78
CA ALA A 21 12.77 8.95 15.16
C ALA A 21 11.79 8.27 14.18
N GLY A 22 10.74 8.98 13.75
CA GLY A 22 9.72 8.46 12.82
C GLY A 22 10.22 8.25 11.38
N CYS A 23 11.15 9.08 10.90
CA CYS A 23 11.84 8.87 9.62
C CYS A 23 12.74 7.63 9.63
N LEU A 24 13.29 7.26 10.80
CA LEU A 24 14.00 5.99 10.98
C LEU A 24 13.03 4.79 11.00
N ALA A 25 11.79 4.98 11.47
CA ALA A 25 10.74 3.95 11.55
C ALA A 25 9.98 3.69 10.23
N SER A 26 9.84 4.68 9.34
CA SER A 26 9.06 4.56 8.08
C SER A 26 9.73 3.68 7.00
N GLY A 27 10.86 3.04 7.32
CA GLY A 27 11.42 1.89 6.61
C GLY A 27 10.95 0.52 7.14
N SER A 28 10.06 0.47 8.13
CA SER A 28 9.50 -0.77 8.70
C SER A 28 7.97 -0.71 8.78
N GLU A 29 7.31 -1.61 8.05
CA GLU A 29 5.88 -1.92 8.24
C GLU A 29 5.74 -2.76 9.53
N SER A 30 4.95 -2.32 10.51
CA SER A 30 4.46 -3.18 11.60
C SER A 30 3.19 -2.61 12.25
N ASP A 31 2.19 -3.49 12.38
CA ASP A 31 0.92 -3.34 13.12
C ASP A 31 1.11 -3.61 14.63
N PRO A 32 0.39 -2.93 15.54
CA PRO A 32 0.41 -3.20 16.97
C PRO A 32 -0.85 -3.95 17.44
N ASP A 33 -0.71 -4.95 18.31
CA ASP A 33 -1.76 -5.36 19.27
C ASP A 33 -1.20 -6.28 20.37
N GLY A 34 -1.33 -5.89 21.63
CA GLY A 34 -0.94 -6.73 22.77
C GLY A 34 -1.31 -6.15 24.15
N GLU A 35 -2.42 -6.63 24.73
CA GLU A 35 -2.91 -6.30 26.07
C GLU A 35 -2.18 -7.03 27.22
N SER A 36 -1.90 -6.28 28.30
CA SER A 36 -1.22 -6.72 29.53
C SER A 36 -2.15 -7.34 30.59
N THR A 37 -1.65 -8.35 31.33
CA THR A 37 -2.23 -8.78 32.61
C THR A 37 -1.23 -8.70 33.78
N ALA A 38 -1.64 -7.97 34.82
CA ALA A 38 -0.85 -7.56 35.98
C ALA A 38 -0.35 -8.68 36.91
N ASN A 39 0.84 -8.49 37.48
CA ASN A 39 1.22 -9.13 38.75
C ASN A 39 2.16 -8.26 39.61
N GLU A 40 1.72 -7.98 40.84
CA GLU A 40 2.45 -7.24 41.87
C GLU A 40 3.66 -8.02 42.43
N SER A 41 4.78 -7.33 42.72
CA SER A 41 5.42 -7.22 44.06
C SER A 41 6.96 -7.18 44.03
N GLY A 42 7.57 -6.17 44.68
CA GLY A 42 8.72 -6.42 45.57
C GLY A 42 9.85 -5.38 45.65
N ASP A 43 9.72 -4.44 46.60
CA ASP A 43 10.79 -3.58 47.15
C ASP A 43 12.18 -4.25 47.32
N SER A 44 13.24 -3.53 46.94
CA SER A 44 14.49 -3.50 47.72
C SER A 44 15.33 -2.24 47.47
N GLU A 45 15.28 -1.34 48.46
CA GLU A 45 16.20 -0.24 48.68
C GLU A 45 17.65 -0.74 48.88
N SER A 46 18.64 -0.06 48.29
CA SER A 46 20.00 -0.01 48.84
C SER A 46 20.72 1.29 48.48
N GLU A 47 20.85 2.13 49.50
CA GLU A 47 21.73 3.30 49.57
C GLU A 47 23.20 2.88 49.49
N SER A 48 24.03 3.59 48.71
CA SER A 48 25.39 3.93 49.17
C SER A 48 25.98 5.16 48.48
N ASP A 49 26.68 5.91 49.32
CA ASP A 49 27.11 7.31 49.25
C ASP A 49 28.66 7.37 49.10
N GLU A 50 29.16 8.54 48.66
CA GLU A 50 30.55 9.05 48.64
C GLU A 50 31.49 8.52 47.50
N ALA A 51 32.16 9.31 46.65
CA ALA A 51 32.93 10.54 46.90
C ALA A 51 33.60 11.03 45.60
N VAL A 52 33.38 12.30 45.26
CA VAL A 52 34.02 13.06 44.17
C VAL A 52 35.52 13.27 44.39
N THR A 53 36.33 12.98 43.37
CA THR A 53 37.65 13.60 43.17
C THR A 53 37.78 14.08 41.72
N ASN A 54 37.64 15.40 41.56
CA ASN A 54 37.84 16.13 40.31
C ASN A 54 39.34 16.45 40.10
N ASP A 55 39.94 15.96 39.00
CA ASP A 55 41.05 16.64 38.29
C ASP A 55 41.29 16.00 36.87
N GLY A 56 40.49 16.41 35.88
CA GLY A 56 40.90 16.66 34.48
C GLY A 56 41.04 15.50 33.49
N THR A 57 39.95 15.15 32.79
CA THR A 57 39.56 15.47 31.39
C THR A 57 38.11 15.00 31.26
N ALA A 58 37.20 15.73 30.60
CA ALA A 58 35.74 15.45 30.58
C ALA A 58 35.33 14.08 29.97
N ILE A 59 36.30 13.24 29.60
CA ILE A 59 36.11 11.92 28.99
C ILE A 59 35.96 10.83 30.08
N ASP A 60 36.49 11.04 31.29
CA ASP A 60 36.47 10.03 32.37
C ASP A 60 35.07 9.80 33.01
N ASP A 61 34.03 10.53 32.59
CA ASP A 61 32.68 10.48 33.16
C ASP A 61 31.64 9.77 32.27
N LEU A 62 31.99 9.33 31.04
CA LEU A 62 31.08 8.57 30.17
C LEU A 62 31.03 7.07 30.55
N PRO A 63 29.89 6.37 30.35
CA PRO A 63 29.84 4.92 30.43
C PRO A 63 30.81 4.26 29.44
N GLU A 64 31.52 3.19 29.87
CA GLU A 64 32.55 2.53 29.05
C GLU A 64 31.98 2.05 27.69
N ASP A 65 30.73 1.57 27.65
CA ASP A 65 30.11 1.08 26.41
C ASP A 65 29.77 2.22 25.43
N VAL A 66 29.36 3.39 25.94
CA VAL A 66 29.10 4.61 25.14
C VAL A 66 30.40 5.18 24.59
N GLU A 67 31.44 5.27 25.43
CA GLU A 67 32.79 5.66 24.98
C GLU A 67 33.26 4.70 23.88
N ARG A 68 33.12 3.39 24.10
CA ARG A 68 33.51 2.38 23.12
C ARG A 68 32.72 2.48 21.81
N ALA A 69 31.44 2.83 21.84
CA ALA A 69 30.64 2.97 20.63
C ALA A 69 31.07 4.21 19.82
N LEU A 70 31.49 5.27 20.51
CA LEU A 70 31.90 6.51 19.85
C LEU A 70 33.34 6.53 19.34
N GLU A 71 34.22 5.68 19.87
CA GLU A 71 35.59 5.54 19.38
C GLU A 71 35.68 5.14 17.91
N VAL A 72 34.68 4.40 17.40
CA VAL A 72 34.66 3.91 16.01
C VAL A 72 34.00 4.86 15.03
N VAL A 73 33.23 5.85 15.51
CA VAL A 73 32.53 6.79 14.63
C VAL A 73 33.53 7.86 14.19
N PRO A 74 33.92 7.89 12.91
CA PRO A 74 34.85 8.90 12.41
C PRO A 74 34.17 10.28 12.43
N PRO A 75 34.90 11.39 12.52
CA PRO A 75 34.33 12.73 12.38
C PRO A 75 34.03 13.01 10.91
N GLU A 76 33.03 13.85 10.64
CA GLU A 76 32.65 14.30 9.29
C GLU A 76 33.87 14.76 8.46
N SER A 77 34.81 15.48 9.08
CA SER A 77 36.03 15.97 8.39
C SER A 77 36.97 14.87 7.87
N ALA A 78 36.78 13.61 8.27
CA ALA A 78 37.58 12.45 7.87
C ALA A 78 36.91 11.58 6.81
N VAL A 79 35.62 11.81 6.50
CA VAL A 79 34.83 11.05 5.53
C VAL A 79 34.19 11.97 4.49
N GLU A 80 33.71 11.42 3.38
CA GLU A 80 33.00 12.18 2.32
C GLU A 80 31.48 12.22 2.55
N VAL A 81 31.04 11.97 3.79
CA VAL A 81 29.64 11.93 4.21
C VAL A 81 29.40 13.06 5.23
N GLY A 82 28.40 13.91 4.98
CA GLY A 82 27.94 14.94 5.93
C GLY A 82 27.12 14.31 7.07
N TYR A 83 27.17 14.88 8.27
CA TYR A 83 26.41 14.41 9.43
C TYR A 83 25.44 15.48 9.94
N GLU A 84 24.16 15.15 9.95
CA GLU A 84 23.11 16.00 10.51
C GLU A 84 23.00 15.83 12.04
N GLY A 85 23.26 14.61 12.53
CA GLY A 85 23.21 14.29 13.96
C GLY A 85 23.50 12.83 14.32
N PHE A 86 23.26 12.49 15.59
CA PHE A 86 23.55 11.20 16.21
C PHE A 86 22.44 10.83 17.19
N VAL A 87 22.10 9.55 17.24
CA VAL A 87 21.18 8.98 18.23
C VAL A 87 21.91 7.94 19.05
N PHE A 88 21.79 8.05 20.36
CA PHE A 88 22.43 7.20 21.36
C PHE A 88 21.37 6.44 22.13
N THR A 89 21.47 5.11 22.11
CA THR A 89 20.51 4.26 22.81
C THR A 89 21.24 3.20 23.64
N PRO A 90 21.31 3.38 24.97
CA PRO A 90 21.74 2.31 25.86
C PRO A 90 20.67 1.21 25.92
N LEU A 91 21.09 -0.04 25.85
CA LEU A 91 20.22 -1.22 25.94
C LEU A 91 20.49 -1.88 27.31
N SER A 92 19.57 -1.72 28.26
CA SER A 92 19.73 -2.24 29.63
C SER A 92 19.06 -3.60 29.84
N ASP A 93 19.77 -4.51 30.53
CA ASP A 93 19.38 -5.88 30.94
C ASP A 93 18.16 -5.97 31.92
N ASP A 94 17.62 -4.84 32.40
CA ASP A 94 16.64 -4.80 33.51
C ASP A 94 15.15 -4.82 33.07
N SER A 95 14.84 -4.98 31.77
CA SER A 95 13.47 -5.19 31.28
C SER A 95 13.04 -6.65 31.46
N ASN A 96 12.58 -6.99 32.66
CA ASN A 96 12.06 -8.32 33.01
C ASN A 96 10.65 -8.62 32.42
N ASP A 97 10.29 -8.00 31.29
CA ASP A 97 9.10 -8.26 30.51
C ASP A 97 9.55 -8.61 29.09
N GLY A 98 9.24 -9.84 28.64
CA GLY A 98 9.80 -10.48 27.44
C GLY A 98 9.37 -9.89 26.09
N GLU A 99 9.03 -8.61 26.05
CA GLU A 99 8.73 -7.80 24.87
C GLU A 99 9.35 -6.43 25.10
N THR A 100 10.68 -6.31 24.95
CA THR A 100 11.28 -4.97 24.83
C THR A 100 11.31 -4.63 23.36
N GLU A 101 10.29 -3.91 22.90
CA GLU A 101 10.34 -3.20 21.62
C GLU A 101 11.42 -2.12 21.75
N HIS A 102 12.63 -2.43 21.32
CA HIS A 102 13.69 -1.44 21.21
C HIS A 102 13.19 -0.27 20.33
N GLY A 103 13.59 0.96 20.66
CA GLY A 103 13.41 2.15 19.81
C GLY A 103 13.55 1.83 18.32
N PRO A 104 12.71 2.35 17.40
CA PRO A 104 12.98 2.20 15.96
C PRO A 104 14.41 2.64 15.59
N GLU A 105 14.99 3.56 16.36
CA GLU A 105 16.36 4.07 16.24
C GLU A 105 17.42 3.02 16.56
N ALA A 106 17.15 2.11 17.50
CA ALA A 106 18.01 0.98 17.83
C ALA A 106 17.67 -0.25 16.99
N GLU A 107 16.40 -0.48 16.66
CA GLU A 107 15.98 -1.64 15.87
C GLU A 107 16.57 -1.63 14.46
N GLN A 108 16.83 -0.46 13.87
CA GLN A 108 17.56 -0.38 12.60
C GLN A 108 18.96 -1.03 12.68
N VAL A 109 19.68 -0.77 13.77
CA VAL A 109 21.01 -1.36 14.05
C VAL A 109 20.85 -2.83 14.43
N LEU A 110 19.92 -3.16 15.33
CA LEU A 110 19.71 -4.53 15.80
C LEU A 110 19.24 -5.48 14.69
N ARG A 111 18.38 -5.04 13.78
CA ARG A 111 17.93 -5.83 12.63
C ARG A 111 19.10 -6.26 11.76
N GLN A 112 20.02 -5.34 11.46
CA GLN A 112 21.24 -5.67 10.69
C GLN A 112 22.12 -6.69 11.43
N LEU A 113 22.13 -6.66 12.76
CA LEU A 113 22.87 -7.60 13.59
C LEU A 113 22.19 -8.98 13.70
N ARG A 114 20.86 -9.04 13.69
CA ARG A 114 20.10 -10.31 13.65
C ARG A 114 20.40 -11.10 12.38
N ASP A 115 20.56 -10.42 11.24
CA ASP A 115 20.98 -11.03 9.98
C ASP A 115 22.42 -11.59 10.02
N SER A 116 23.13 -11.32 11.11
CA SER A 116 24.55 -11.60 11.32
C SER A 116 24.85 -12.59 12.45
N ASP A 117 23.83 -13.32 12.92
CA ASP A 117 23.89 -14.25 14.06
C ASP A 117 24.30 -13.59 15.41
N VAL A 118 24.17 -12.27 15.55
CA VAL A 118 24.35 -11.58 16.85
C VAL A 118 23.00 -11.50 17.55
N ASP A 119 22.96 -11.99 18.78
CA ASP A 119 21.77 -11.89 19.63
C ASP A 119 21.61 -10.44 20.10
N PRO A 120 20.46 -9.77 19.86
CA PRO A 120 20.19 -8.43 20.36
C PRO A 120 20.37 -8.30 21.88
N GLU A 121 20.13 -9.38 22.65
CA GLU A 121 20.37 -9.40 24.10
C GLU A 121 21.86 -9.26 24.47
N GLU A 122 22.78 -9.54 23.53
CA GLU A 122 24.22 -9.36 23.76
C GLU A 122 24.69 -7.92 23.47
N VAL A 123 23.84 -7.05 22.92
CA VAL A 123 24.16 -5.65 22.60
C VAL A 123 23.85 -4.75 23.79
N ALA A 124 24.83 -3.97 24.24
CA ALA A 124 24.69 -3.06 25.39
C ALA A 124 24.40 -1.60 24.98
N THR A 125 24.85 -1.17 23.80
CA THR A 125 24.65 0.21 23.32
C THR A 125 24.69 0.25 21.80
N THR A 126 23.81 1.07 21.21
CA THR A 126 23.85 1.42 19.79
C THR A 126 24.06 2.92 19.61
N VAL A 127 24.74 3.28 18.51
CA VAL A 127 24.79 4.66 18.02
C VAL A 127 24.43 4.66 16.55
N THR A 128 23.44 5.47 16.19
CA THR A 128 23.00 5.68 14.81
C THR A 128 23.43 7.07 14.38
N VAL A 129 24.07 7.19 13.21
CA VAL A 129 24.44 8.48 12.63
C VAL A 129 23.38 8.87 11.61
N ILE A 130 22.95 10.12 11.67
CA ILE A 130 22.00 10.72 10.72
C ILE A 130 22.85 11.39 9.62
N PRO A 131 22.95 10.81 8.42
CA PRO A 131 23.72 11.39 7.32
C PRO A 131 22.99 12.57 6.67
N ASP A 132 23.73 13.47 6.02
CA ASP A 132 23.18 14.45 5.07
C ASP A 132 22.62 13.71 3.84
N GLY A 133 21.33 13.91 3.60
CA GLY A 133 20.56 13.23 2.56
C GLY A 133 20.29 11.76 2.89
N ASN A 134 19.01 11.36 2.86
CA ASN A 134 18.45 10.05 3.27
C ASN A 134 18.98 8.78 2.52
N ARG A 135 20.27 8.64 2.24
CA ARG A 135 20.83 7.58 1.37
C ARG A 135 21.89 6.68 2.02
N HIS A 136 22.40 7.00 3.23
CA HIS A 136 23.58 6.30 3.82
C HIS A 136 23.42 5.91 5.30
N GLY A 137 22.89 4.73 5.61
CA GLY A 137 22.81 4.27 7.00
C GLY A 137 24.20 3.99 7.59
N ILE A 138 24.63 4.72 8.62
CA ILE A 138 25.85 4.44 9.40
C ILE A 138 25.42 4.14 10.84
N GLY A 139 25.89 3.02 11.38
CA GLY A 139 25.55 2.63 12.74
C GLY A 139 26.65 1.80 13.39
N THR A 140 26.69 1.83 14.71
CA THR A 140 27.62 1.03 15.52
C THR A 140 26.90 0.40 16.70
N ALA A 141 27.35 -0.79 17.07
CA ALA A 141 26.88 -1.48 18.26
C ALA A 141 28.07 -1.99 19.08
N VAL A 142 27.92 -1.94 20.41
CA VAL A 142 28.89 -2.46 21.37
C VAL A 142 28.17 -3.40 22.32
N GLY A 143 28.82 -4.52 22.65
CA GLY A 143 28.21 -5.57 23.46
C GLY A 143 29.15 -6.70 23.80
N SER A 144 28.57 -7.85 24.15
CA SER A 144 29.27 -9.05 24.60
C SER A 144 29.29 -10.19 23.56
N PHE A 145 29.12 -9.86 22.29
CA PHE A 145 29.11 -10.78 21.15
C PHE A 145 30.51 -11.01 20.55
N ASP A 146 30.70 -12.14 19.86
CA ASP A 146 31.93 -12.48 19.12
C ASP A 146 32.05 -11.63 17.83
N ARG A 147 33.28 -11.48 17.29
CA ARG A 147 33.50 -10.80 16.02
C ARG A 147 32.65 -11.35 14.87
N VAL A 148 31.92 -10.45 14.21
CA VAL A 148 31.00 -10.73 13.10
C VAL A 148 31.75 -10.89 11.76
N GLU A 149 31.49 -11.96 11.00
CA GLU A 149 32.14 -12.21 9.68
C GLU A 149 31.10 -12.19 8.55
N LEU A 150 30.65 -11.00 8.15
CA LEU A 150 29.67 -10.79 7.08
C LEU A 150 30.28 -10.44 5.72
N GLY A 151 29.56 -10.83 4.67
CA GLY A 151 29.87 -10.44 3.30
C GLY A 151 31.18 -11.01 2.75
N THR A 152 31.63 -10.44 1.62
CA THR A 152 32.93 -10.73 1.04
C THR A 152 34.00 -9.98 1.82
N THR A 153 34.97 -10.69 2.39
CA THR A 153 36.09 -10.08 3.10
C THR A 153 36.89 -9.15 2.16
N ILE A 154 36.90 -7.86 2.48
CA ILE A 154 37.69 -6.83 1.80
C ILE A 154 39.09 -6.79 2.41
N ALA A 155 39.15 -6.71 3.75
CA ALA A 155 40.40 -6.62 4.50
C ALA A 155 40.31 -7.37 5.82
N GLU A 156 41.44 -7.96 6.21
CA GLU A 156 41.70 -8.36 7.60
C GLU A 156 42.81 -7.45 8.09
N ASP A 157 42.49 -6.57 9.03
CA ASP A 157 43.43 -5.59 9.56
C ASP A 157 43.56 -5.77 11.08
N ASP A 158 44.68 -6.34 11.52
CA ASP A 158 44.93 -6.80 12.91
C ASP A 158 43.77 -7.64 13.51
N ASP A 159 43.07 -7.11 14.51
CA ASP A 159 41.95 -7.79 15.19
C ASP A 159 40.59 -7.51 14.51
N TRP A 160 40.55 -6.56 13.55
CA TRP A 160 39.36 -6.12 12.84
C TRP A 160 39.13 -6.92 11.55
N HIS A 161 37.88 -7.29 11.32
CA HIS A 161 37.39 -7.84 10.07
C HIS A 161 36.64 -6.74 9.30
N VAL A 162 36.96 -6.53 8.03
CA VAL A 162 36.23 -5.63 7.14
C VAL A 162 35.64 -6.41 5.97
N GLY A 163 34.33 -6.38 5.83
CA GLY A 163 33.56 -7.10 4.83
C GLY A 163 32.51 -6.23 4.12
N ASP A 164 32.05 -6.67 2.96
CA ASP A 164 30.98 -6.01 2.19
C ASP A 164 30.10 -7.06 1.52
N ASP A 165 28.79 -6.97 1.72
CA ASP A 165 27.79 -7.92 1.22
C ASP A 165 27.11 -7.52 -0.09
N GLY A 166 27.42 -6.33 -0.62
CA GLY A 166 26.81 -5.74 -1.80
C GLY A 166 25.95 -4.51 -1.47
N ASP A 167 25.40 -4.42 -0.26
CA ASP A 167 24.51 -3.35 0.18
C ASP A 167 25.12 -2.55 1.35
N LEU A 168 25.82 -3.24 2.24
CA LEU A 168 26.47 -2.70 3.43
C LEU A 168 27.93 -3.13 3.50
N ALA A 169 28.77 -2.22 4.00
CA ALA A 169 30.12 -2.53 4.45
C ALA A 169 30.14 -2.59 5.98
N PHE A 170 30.89 -3.53 6.54
CA PHE A 170 31.00 -3.76 7.98
C PHE A 170 32.46 -3.79 8.41
N ALA A 171 32.74 -3.23 9.57
CA ALA A 171 33.97 -3.42 10.32
C ALA A 171 33.63 -3.99 11.71
N SER A 172 34.21 -5.12 12.09
CA SER A 172 33.92 -5.78 13.37
C SER A 172 35.19 -6.23 14.10
N GLU A 173 35.16 -6.12 15.44
CA GLU A 173 36.05 -6.80 16.37
C GLU A 173 35.21 -7.48 17.47
N ASP A 174 35.83 -8.20 18.41
CA ASP A 174 35.08 -8.80 19.51
C ASP A 174 34.32 -7.71 20.32
N GLY A 175 33.01 -7.85 20.42
CA GLY A 175 32.11 -6.96 21.16
C GLY A 175 31.88 -5.58 20.55
N ARG A 176 32.21 -5.37 19.27
CA ARG A 176 32.06 -4.06 18.60
C ARG A 176 31.91 -4.23 17.09
N VAL A 177 30.96 -3.50 16.52
CA VAL A 177 30.70 -3.52 15.08
C VAL A 177 30.29 -2.14 14.61
N LEU A 178 30.81 -1.74 13.45
CA LEU A 178 30.46 -0.54 12.70
C LEU A 178 29.99 -0.98 11.33
N PHE A 179 28.93 -0.37 10.81
CA PHE A 179 28.49 -0.57 9.44
C PHE A 179 28.21 0.76 8.74
N ALA A 180 28.28 0.72 7.41
CA ALA A 180 27.92 1.84 6.55
C ALA A 180 27.24 1.32 5.28
N GLY A 181 26.16 1.98 4.87
CA GLY A 181 25.49 1.80 3.59
C GLY A 181 25.78 2.93 2.61
N GLY A 182 25.48 2.70 1.33
CA GLY A 182 25.69 3.68 0.26
C GLY A 182 26.47 3.15 -0.92
N ASP A 183 27.00 4.08 -1.72
CA ASP A 183 27.90 3.75 -2.83
C ASP A 183 29.14 2.98 -2.33
N ASP A 184 29.56 1.97 -3.10
CA ASP A 184 30.65 1.03 -2.80
C ASP A 184 31.93 1.72 -2.27
N ASP A 185 32.36 2.80 -2.96
CA ASP A 185 33.55 3.57 -2.60
C ASP A 185 33.36 4.36 -1.28
N VAL A 186 32.15 4.87 -1.02
CA VAL A 186 31.83 5.69 0.16
C VAL A 186 31.69 4.80 1.39
N ARG A 187 30.86 3.74 1.32
CA ARG A 187 30.61 2.86 2.47
C ARG A 187 31.87 2.14 2.97
N THR A 188 32.71 1.67 2.03
CA THR A 188 33.98 1.03 2.37
C THR A 188 34.94 2.03 3.03
N SER A 189 35.01 3.26 2.50
CA SER A 189 35.84 4.31 3.07
C SER A 189 35.41 4.69 4.50
N VAL A 190 34.10 4.71 4.79
CA VAL A 190 33.58 5.03 6.14
C VAL A 190 34.02 3.96 7.15
N VAL A 191 33.82 2.68 6.85
CA VAL A 191 34.19 1.60 7.79
C VAL A 191 35.71 1.49 7.98
N GLU A 192 36.51 1.67 6.93
CA GLU A 192 37.98 1.71 7.04
C GLU A 192 38.44 2.89 7.92
N THR A 193 37.85 4.07 7.74
CA THR A 193 38.17 5.26 8.55
C THR A 193 37.73 5.09 9.99
N GLY A 194 36.62 4.40 10.25
CA GLY A 194 36.18 4.06 11.60
C GLY A 194 37.13 3.10 12.32
N VAL A 195 37.72 2.13 11.61
CA VAL A 195 38.80 1.28 12.16
C VAL A 195 40.03 2.11 12.51
N ASP A 196 40.41 3.06 11.66
CA ASP A 196 41.51 3.99 11.95
C ASP A 196 41.21 4.89 13.17
N ALA A 197 39.96 5.33 13.33
CA ALA A 197 39.49 6.09 14.49
C ALA A 197 39.57 5.27 15.78
N ALA A 198 39.10 4.02 15.75
CA ALA A 198 39.15 3.08 16.89
C ALA A 198 40.59 2.82 17.39
N ARG A 199 41.58 2.96 16.50
CA ARG A 199 43.00 2.80 16.81
C ARG A 199 43.69 4.09 17.23
N GLY A 200 42.99 5.22 17.13
CA GLY A 200 43.55 6.57 17.32
C GLY A 200 44.54 6.97 16.22
N GLU A 201 44.43 6.38 15.03
CA GLU A 201 45.18 6.80 13.83
C GLU A 201 44.52 8.03 13.17
N THR A 202 43.19 8.12 13.30
CA THR A 202 42.36 9.29 12.96
C THR A 202 41.60 9.76 14.22
N GLU A 203 41.13 11.00 14.22
CA GLU A 203 40.25 11.50 15.29
C GLU A 203 38.90 10.75 15.24
N SER A 204 38.20 10.62 16.37
CA SER A 204 36.81 10.14 16.43
C SER A 204 35.91 11.26 16.95
N ILE A 205 34.59 11.07 16.86
CA ILE A 205 33.63 12.06 17.36
C ILE A 205 33.71 12.31 18.87
N LEU A 206 34.31 11.40 19.65
CA LEU A 206 34.61 11.61 21.08
C LEU A 206 35.45 12.86 21.37
N THR A 207 36.14 13.39 20.37
CA THR A 207 36.94 14.61 20.53
C THR A 207 36.14 15.90 20.39
N ALA A 208 34.85 15.82 20.02
CA ALA A 208 33.95 16.96 19.90
C ALA A 208 33.38 17.36 21.28
N ASP A 209 33.81 18.51 21.81
CA ASP A 209 33.36 19.04 23.11
C ASP A 209 31.82 19.03 23.30
N PRO A 210 30.98 19.41 22.31
CA PRO A 210 29.52 19.40 22.48
C PRO A 210 28.91 18.00 22.66
N VAL A 211 29.46 16.98 21.98
CA VAL A 211 28.97 15.60 22.04
C VAL A 211 29.21 15.01 23.42
N VAL A 212 30.44 15.20 23.94
CA VAL A 212 30.81 14.73 25.28
C VAL A 212 30.00 15.45 26.35
N GLU A 213 29.82 16.77 26.23
CA GLU A 213 29.01 17.54 27.17
C GLU A 213 27.55 17.06 27.18
N THR A 214 26.95 16.80 26.00
CA THR A 214 25.59 16.27 25.89
C THR A 214 25.43 14.93 26.58
N LEU A 215 26.28 13.96 26.27
CA LEU A 215 26.18 12.61 26.84
C LEU A 215 26.51 12.55 28.32
N THR A 216 27.34 13.46 28.82
CA THR A 216 27.68 13.53 30.26
C THR A 216 26.52 14.11 31.07
N ARG A 217 25.76 15.05 30.51
CA ARG A 217 24.65 15.71 31.21
C ARG A 217 23.34 14.95 31.09
N LEU A 218 23.16 14.20 30.00
CA LEU A 218 21.95 13.44 29.70
C LEU A 218 22.19 11.93 29.89
N ASP A 219 23.12 11.55 30.77
CA ASP A 219 23.54 10.15 30.98
C ASP A 219 22.43 9.26 31.56
N THR A 220 21.43 9.89 32.19
CA THR A 220 20.23 9.23 32.71
C THR A 220 19.07 9.14 31.72
N SER A 221 19.18 9.80 30.55
CA SER A 221 18.15 9.81 29.52
C SER A 221 18.36 8.66 28.51
N SER A 222 17.26 8.17 27.93
CA SER A 222 17.31 7.15 26.88
C SER A 222 16.04 7.21 26.02
N PRO A 223 16.14 7.48 24.71
CA PRO A 223 17.35 7.79 23.92
C PRO A 223 17.90 9.21 24.15
N VAL A 224 19.14 9.44 23.72
CA VAL A 224 19.76 10.78 23.62
C VAL A 224 20.03 11.13 22.16
N TYR A 225 19.57 12.30 21.74
CA TYR A 225 19.79 12.86 20.42
C TYR A 225 20.83 13.98 20.49
N PHE A 226 21.70 14.03 19.48
CA PHE A 226 22.63 15.13 19.30
C PHE A 226 22.63 15.59 17.85
N ILE A 227 22.16 16.81 17.60
CA ILE A 227 21.96 17.38 16.26
C ILE A 227 23.00 18.47 16.03
N THR A 228 23.76 18.37 14.94
CA THR A 228 24.83 19.31 14.57
C THR A 228 24.41 20.27 13.47
N ALA A 229 23.54 19.84 12.56
CA ALA A 229 23.04 20.65 11.45
C ALA A 229 21.65 21.22 11.78
N VAL A 230 21.56 22.03 12.84
CA VAL A 230 20.27 22.52 13.36
C VAL A 230 19.45 23.24 12.31
N ASP A 231 20.08 24.08 11.48
CA ASP A 231 19.40 24.89 10.47
C ASP A 231 18.89 24.04 9.28
N GLU A 232 19.54 22.89 9.02
CA GLU A 232 19.13 21.93 7.98
C GLU A 232 17.98 21.04 8.47
N VAL A 233 18.05 20.59 9.74
CA VAL A 233 17.04 19.73 10.36
C VAL A 233 15.78 20.51 10.74
N PHE A 234 15.93 21.73 11.26
CA PHE A 234 14.83 22.57 11.75
C PHE A 234 14.75 23.88 10.97
N SER A 235 14.21 23.83 9.76
CA SER A 235 14.09 24.99 8.86
C SER A 235 13.26 26.15 9.42
N ALA A 236 12.45 25.90 10.45
CA ALA A 236 11.65 26.93 11.13
C ALA A 236 12.47 27.79 12.12
N LEU A 237 13.70 27.38 12.46
CA LEU A 237 14.60 28.17 13.30
C LEU A 237 15.36 29.20 12.45
N GLU A 238 15.60 30.37 13.03
CA GLU A 238 16.43 31.39 12.36
C GLU A 238 17.88 30.90 12.22
N ASP A 239 18.42 30.96 11.01
CA ASP A 239 19.76 30.48 10.66
C ASP A 239 20.86 31.01 11.60
N GLY A 240 21.62 30.11 12.21
CA GLY A 240 22.71 30.43 13.14
C GLY A 240 22.27 30.78 14.56
N THR A 241 21.00 30.55 14.93
CA THR A 241 20.52 30.67 16.31
C THR A 241 21.21 29.66 17.23
N LEU A 242 21.31 28.41 16.78
CA LEU A 242 21.97 27.31 17.48
C LEU A 242 23.00 26.69 16.57
N ARG A 243 24.12 26.24 17.14
CA ARG A 243 25.15 25.48 16.41
C ARG A 243 25.06 23.98 16.65
N ALA A 244 24.30 23.56 17.65
CA ALA A 244 24.01 22.17 17.99
C ALA A 244 22.88 22.10 19.04
N ILE A 245 22.22 20.95 19.12
CA ILE A 245 21.21 20.61 20.14
C ILE A 245 21.52 19.24 20.70
N GLY A 246 21.53 19.09 22.02
CA GLY A 246 21.36 17.79 22.69
C GLY A 246 19.94 17.66 23.22
N ALA A 247 19.29 16.52 23.06
CA ALA A 247 17.97 16.24 23.62
C ALA A 247 17.94 14.84 24.26
N GLY A 248 17.49 14.75 25.50
CA GLY A 248 17.42 13.52 26.28
C GLY A 248 16.00 13.32 26.76
N PHE A 249 15.50 12.09 26.64
CA PHE A 249 14.12 11.76 26.94
C PHE A 249 14.04 10.74 28.09
N GLU A 250 13.12 10.95 29.04
CA GLU A 250 12.73 9.93 30.02
C GLU A 250 11.95 8.79 29.34
N THR A 251 11.01 9.18 28.48
CA THR A 251 10.16 8.30 27.66
C THR A 251 10.28 8.74 26.21
N ARG A 252 10.33 7.81 25.25
CA ARG A 252 10.35 8.16 23.82
C ARG A 252 9.21 9.14 23.51
N PRO A 253 9.44 10.20 22.72
CA PRO A 253 8.42 11.22 22.46
C PRO A 253 7.07 10.67 21.96
N MET A 254 7.09 9.58 21.19
CA MET A 254 5.88 8.94 20.67
C MET A 254 5.13 8.07 21.69
N ASP A 255 5.76 7.72 22.81
CA ASP A 255 5.23 6.79 23.82
C ASP A 255 4.79 7.48 25.11
N ILE A 256 4.73 8.81 25.11
CA ILE A 256 4.35 9.56 26.31
C ILE A 256 2.90 9.19 26.67
N GLU A 257 2.71 8.52 27.80
CA GLU A 257 1.39 8.31 28.40
C GLU A 257 1.17 9.35 29.51
N GLY A 258 0.47 10.44 29.21
CA GLY A 258 0.25 11.53 30.16
C GLY A 258 1.36 12.56 30.11
N THR A 259 2.29 12.56 31.08
CA THR A 259 3.40 13.54 31.18
C THR A 259 4.77 12.87 31.23
N ALA A 260 5.78 13.45 30.57
CA ALA A 260 7.19 13.03 30.66
C ALA A 260 8.13 14.22 30.89
N GLU A 261 9.29 13.97 31.52
CA GLU A 261 10.37 14.96 31.64
C GLU A 261 11.34 14.80 30.45
N ASN A 262 11.58 15.90 29.73
CA ASN A 262 12.56 15.98 28.65
C ASN A 262 13.64 16.99 29.01
N GLU A 263 14.85 16.76 28.53
CA GLU A 263 16.00 17.61 28.80
C GLU A 263 16.67 18.05 27.50
N TYR A 264 16.95 19.34 27.38
CA TYR A 264 17.57 19.94 26.21
C TYR A 264 18.84 20.70 26.56
N LEU A 265 19.87 20.53 25.74
CA LEU A 265 21.12 21.28 25.78
C LEU A 265 21.24 22.09 24.50
N LEU A 266 20.94 23.37 24.60
CA LEU A 266 20.97 24.31 23.49
C LEU A 266 22.35 24.96 23.42
N PHE A 267 23.08 24.74 22.32
CA PHE A 267 24.38 25.35 22.10
C PHE A 267 24.22 26.59 21.20
N PRO A 268 24.35 27.82 21.74
CA PRO A 268 24.14 29.03 20.94
C PRO A 268 25.16 29.17 19.81
N GLY A 269 24.72 29.77 18.69
CA GLY A 269 25.63 30.23 17.63
C GLY A 269 26.62 31.28 18.14
N ALA A 270 27.72 31.49 17.41
CA ALA A 270 28.85 32.32 17.87
C ALA A 270 28.49 33.80 18.18
N ASP A 271 27.40 34.31 17.60
CA ASP A 271 26.89 35.67 17.79
C ASP A 271 25.44 35.70 18.35
N ALA A 272 24.88 34.55 18.74
CA ALA A 272 23.51 34.42 19.25
C ALA A 272 23.44 34.58 20.78
N GLU A 273 22.39 35.23 21.27
CA GLU A 273 22.05 35.32 22.70
C GLU A 273 20.66 34.70 22.92
N LEU A 274 20.56 33.62 23.71
CA LEU A 274 19.29 32.95 24.02
C LEU A 274 18.68 33.52 25.31
N ASP A 275 17.76 34.49 25.15
CA ASP A 275 16.88 34.91 26.25
C ASP A 275 15.68 33.97 26.41
N ASP A 276 14.82 34.21 27.40
CA ASP A 276 13.69 33.30 27.68
C ASP A 276 12.71 33.21 26.50
N GLU A 277 12.50 34.30 25.76
CA GLU A 277 11.60 34.35 24.60
C GLU A 277 12.17 33.57 23.40
N ALA A 278 13.48 33.68 23.17
CA ALA A 278 14.18 32.88 22.16
C ALA A 278 14.21 31.38 22.50
N ILE A 279 14.33 31.02 23.79
CA ILE A 279 14.30 29.62 24.22
C ILE A 279 12.90 29.03 24.04
N GLU A 280 11.85 29.76 24.43
CA GLU A 280 10.46 29.34 24.18
C GLU A 280 10.22 29.10 22.68
N ALA A 281 10.67 30.01 21.80
CA ALA A 281 10.54 29.84 20.35
C ALA A 281 11.33 28.64 19.81
N VAL A 282 12.51 28.34 20.37
CA VAL A 282 13.28 27.14 20.02
C VAL A 282 12.53 25.88 20.45
N LEU A 283 12.06 25.84 21.70
CA LEU A 283 11.34 24.69 22.25
C LEU A 283 10.05 24.40 21.50
N ASP A 284 9.30 25.44 21.12
CA ASP A 284 8.08 25.33 20.30
C ASP A 284 8.31 24.65 18.94
N VAL A 285 9.54 24.68 18.42
CA VAL A 285 9.91 24.00 17.16
C VAL A 285 10.40 22.57 17.40
N ILE A 286 11.20 22.33 18.45
CA ILE A 286 11.91 21.05 18.62
C ILE A 286 11.15 20.03 19.48
N GLU A 287 10.28 20.50 20.38
CA GLU A 287 9.49 19.66 21.28
C GLU A 287 8.28 19.06 20.56
N TYR A 288 8.01 17.78 20.85
CA TYR A 288 6.90 17.04 20.25
C TYR A 288 5.61 17.16 21.07
N GLY A 289 5.73 17.21 22.41
CA GLY A 289 4.60 17.31 23.33
C GLY A 289 4.17 18.75 23.67
N GLU A 290 3.08 18.89 24.43
CA GLU A 290 2.67 20.16 25.01
C GLU A 290 3.54 20.49 26.23
N ILE A 291 4.36 21.54 26.16
CA ILE A 291 5.17 21.99 27.29
C ILE A 291 4.27 22.55 28.39
N VAL A 292 4.21 21.84 29.52
CA VAL A 292 3.48 22.23 30.72
C VAL A 292 4.32 23.10 31.64
N GLU A 293 5.59 22.75 31.81
CA GLU A 293 6.54 23.43 32.69
C GLU A 293 7.91 23.48 32.02
N THR A 294 8.67 24.55 32.29
CA THR A 294 10.03 24.75 31.77
C THR A 294 10.91 25.34 32.85
N ASP A 295 12.03 24.68 33.11
CA ASP A 295 13.10 25.17 33.97
C ASP A 295 14.37 25.39 33.12
N VAL A 296 14.99 26.56 33.27
CA VAL A 296 16.11 26.99 32.42
C VAL A 296 17.34 27.30 33.27
N ASP A 297 18.39 26.54 33.06
CA ASP A 297 19.72 26.72 33.65
C ASP A 297 20.74 27.18 32.59
N ARG A 298 21.42 28.30 32.88
CA ARG A 298 22.34 28.94 31.93
C ARG A 298 23.79 28.81 32.39
N ASP A 299 24.59 28.11 31.61
CA ASP A 299 26.05 28.04 31.75
C ASP A 299 26.76 28.98 30.77
N GLU A 300 28.09 29.05 30.82
CA GLU A 300 28.87 30.02 30.02
C GLU A 300 28.79 29.77 28.50
N ASP A 301 28.61 28.51 28.07
CA ASP A 301 28.69 28.09 26.66
C ASP A 301 27.52 27.19 26.19
N VAL A 302 26.56 26.87 27.08
CA VAL A 302 25.40 26.00 26.84
C VAL A 302 24.22 26.43 27.72
N VAL A 303 22.99 26.29 27.22
CA VAL A 303 21.77 26.45 28.00
C VAL A 303 21.14 25.08 28.19
N HIS A 304 20.93 24.69 29.45
CA HIS A 304 20.22 23.47 29.83
C HIS A 304 18.77 23.84 30.14
N VAL A 305 17.84 23.09 29.55
CA VAL A 305 16.41 23.30 29.71
C VAL A 305 15.79 21.96 30.09
N GLU A 306 15.09 21.93 31.21
CA GLU A 306 14.24 20.81 31.62
C GLU A 306 12.79 21.19 31.26
N THR A 307 12.06 20.32 30.56
CA THR A 307 10.66 20.50 30.21
C THR A 307 9.83 19.37 30.78
N LEU A 308 8.66 19.70 31.31
CA LEU A 308 7.60 18.73 31.58
C LEU A 308 6.60 18.81 30.43
N VAL A 309 6.39 17.72 29.72
CA VAL A 309 5.57 17.69 28.51
C VAL A 309 4.38 16.74 28.65
N GLU A 310 3.23 17.12 28.10
CA GLU A 310 2.08 16.23 27.89
C GLU A 310 2.10 15.67 26.45
N ALA A 311 1.62 14.44 26.27
CA ALA A 311 1.52 13.83 24.93
C ALA A 311 0.61 14.64 24.00
N PRO A 312 0.96 14.83 22.71
CA PRO A 312 0.05 15.49 21.78
C PRO A 312 -1.21 14.63 21.55
N PRO A 313 -2.37 15.23 21.26
CA PRO A 313 -3.56 14.46 20.93
C PRO A 313 -3.35 13.52 19.74
N GLN A 314 -3.89 12.30 19.81
CA GLN A 314 -3.77 11.30 18.73
C GLN A 314 -4.98 11.31 17.81
N ARG A 315 -4.78 11.00 16.52
CA ARG A 315 -5.90 10.92 15.59
C ARG A 315 -6.71 9.64 15.85
N ASP A 316 -7.99 9.78 16.15
CA ASP A 316 -8.91 8.66 16.38
C ASP A 316 -10.26 8.97 15.74
N TRP A 317 -10.51 8.34 14.59
CA TRP A 317 -11.74 8.53 13.81
C TRP A 317 -12.94 7.83 14.47
N ASP A 318 -12.72 6.73 15.20
CA ASP A 318 -13.76 5.97 15.91
C ASP A 318 -14.28 6.71 17.15
N ALA A 319 -13.45 7.57 17.75
CA ALA A 319 -13.85 8.40 18.90
C ALA A 319 -14.70 9.61 18.51
N SER A 320 -14.62 10.05 17.25
CA SER A 320 -15.29 11.26 16.78
C SER A 320 -16.79 11.03 16.53
N PRO A 321 -17.67 12.05 16.67
CA PRO A 321 -19.07 11.92 16.26
C PRO A 321 -19.21 11.53 14.77
N ASP A 322 -20.13 10.63 14.44
CA ASP A 322 -20.34 10.21 13.05
C ASP A 322 -21.09 11.30 12.24
N ALA A 323 -20.36 12.30 11.74
CA ALA A 323 -20.91 13.50 11.10
C ALA A 323 -20.37 13.72 9.68
N ASP A 324 -21.28 13.92 8.73
CA ASP A 324 -20.94 14.21 7.33
C ASP A 324 -20.85 15.72 7.09
N ILE A 325 -19.65 16.21 6.79
CA ILE A 325 -19.39 17.61 6.46
C ILE A 325 -19.10 17.76 4.97
N ARG A 326 -19.93 18.56 4.29
CA ARG A 326 -19.72 18.95 2.90
C ARG A 326 -19.05 20.31 2.83
N THR A 327 -18.04 20.44 1.98
CA THR A 327 -17.33 21.70 1.71
C THR A 327 -17.65 22.24 0.34
N ASP A 328 -18.00 23.53 0.25
CA ASP A 328 -18.25 24.24 -0.99
C ASP A 328 -17.30 25.42 -1.11
N VAL A 329 -16.46 25.44 -2.16
CA VAL A 329 -15.45 26.47 -2.40
C VAL A 329 -15.96 27.41 -3.50
N ASP A 330 -16.26 28.66 -3.14
CA ASP A 330 -16.53 29.71 -4.12
C ASP A 330 -15.26 30.52 -4.36
N GLY A 331 -14.45 30.09 -5.33
CA GLY A 331 -13.20 30.76 -5.72
C GLY A 331 -13.40 32.21 -6.20
N ASN A 332 -14.59 32.55 -6.70
CA ASN A 332 -14.90 33.91 -7.16
C ASN A 332 -15.26 34.83 -5.98
N ALA A 333 -16.00 34.30 -5.00
CA ALA A 333 -16.32 34.99 -3.75
C ALA A 333 -15.18 34.91 -2.71
N GLY A 334 -14.19 34.03 -2.94
CA GLY A 334 -13.08 33.76 -2.02
C GLY A 334 -13.60 33.32 -0.65
N THR A 335 -14.60 32.44 -0.67
CA THR A 335 -15.32 31.97 0.52
C THR A 335 -15.40 30.46 0.48
N VAL A 336 -15.17 29.80 1.60
CA VAL A 336 -15.42 28.37 1.79
C VAL A 336 -16.58 28.21 2.75
N THR A 337 -17.52 27.31 2.43
CA THR A 337 -18.63 26.97 3.31
C THR A 337 -18.55 25.51 3.73
N PHE A 338 -18.56 25.29 5.04
CA PHE A 338 -18.67 23.97 5.66
C PHE A 338 -20.13 23.77 6.06
N GLU A 339 -20.80 22.78 5.49
CA GLU A 339 -22.19 22.45 5.79
C GLU A 339 -22.27 21.03 6.37
N HIS A 340 -22.94 20.89 7.51
CA HIS A 340 -23.24 19.56 8.04
C HIS A 340 -24.46 19.01 7.31
N VAL A 341 -24.27 17.93 6.55
CA VAL A 341 -25.30 17.42 5.63
C VAL A 341 -26.05 16.20 6.15
N ASP A 342 -25.40 15.36 6.94
CA ASP A 342 -26.01 14.19 7.60
C ASP A 342 -25.21 13.79 8.84
N GLY A 343 -25.73 12.88 9.67
CA GLY A 343 -25.01 12.32 10.82
C GLY A 343 -25.31 12.97 12.19
N GLU A 344 -24.49 12.63 13.18
CA GLU A 344 -24.58 13.09 14.56
C GLU A 344 -24.13 14.55 14.72
N SER A 345 -24.84 15.29 15.59
CA SER A 345 -24.51 16.69 15.86
C SER A 345 -23.29 16.82 16.77
N ILE A 346 -22.38 17.74 16.45
CA ILE A 346 -21.11 17.93 17.15
C ILE A 346 -21.19 19.11 18.12
N ASP A 347 -20.67 18.98 19.35
CA ASP A 347 -20.52 20.14 20.23
C ASP A 347 -19.48 21.11 19.65
N THR A 348 -19.91 22.33 19.36
CA THR A 348 -19.01 23.34 18.74
C THR A 348 -17.86 23.76 19.64
N ALA A 349 -17.93 23.50 20.95
CA ALA A 349 -16.81 23.73 21.86
C ALA A 349 -15.63 22.78 21.62
N GLN A 350 -15.87 21.68 20.90
CA GLN A 350 -14.90 20.66 20.47
C GLN A 350 -14.54 20.81 18.98
N LEU A 351 -15.12 21.78 18.26
CA LEU A 351 -14.78 22.05 16.85
C LEU A 351 -13.91 23.28 16.72
N GLU A 352 -12.82 23.13 15.98
CA GLU A 352 -11.86 24.19 15.69
C GLU A 352 -11.67 24.32 14.19
N LEU A 353 -11.82 25.54 13.69
CA LEU A 353 -11.53 25.86 12.29
C LEU A 353 -10.18 26.57 12.20
N PHE A 354 -9.28 26.00 11.42
CA PHE A 354 -7.99 26.59 11.08
C PHE A 354 -8.05 27.23 9.70
N HIS A 355 -7.35 28.36 9.54
CA HIS A 355 -7.13 29.07 8.30
C HIS A 355 -5.64 29.37 8.20
N ASP A 356 -4.99 28.76 7.21
CA ASP A 356 -3.54 28.81 7.02
C ASP A 356 -2.79 28.42 8.29
N GLY A 357 -3.23 27.34 8.96
CA GLY A 357 -2.65 26.81 10.20
C GLY A 357 -2.83 27.67 11.45
N GLU A 358 -3.44 28.85 11.35
CA GLU A 358 -3.87 29.65 12.50
C GLU A 358 -5.36 29.44 12.78
N LEU A 359 -5.79 29.58 14.05
CA LEU A 359 -7.22 29.56 14.36
C LEU A 359 -7.94 30.67 13.58
N ALA A 360 -8.92 30.26 12.77
CA ALA A 360 -9.70 31.17 11.96
C ALA A 360 -10.40 32.22 12.83
N ALA A 361 -10.52 33.44 12.31
CA ALA A 361 -11.22 34.53 13.02
C ALA A 361 -12.71 34.25 13.26
N VAL A 362 -13.29 33.34 12.48
CA VAL A 362 -14.67 32.84 12.64
C VAL A 362 -14.57 31.40 13.10
N GLN A 363 -15.18 31.10 14.25
CA GLN A 363 -15.20 29.74 14.82
C GLN A 363 -16.65 29.22 14.89
N PRO A 364 -16.87 27.90 14.73
CA PRO A 364 -18.21 27.30 14.86
C PRO A 364 -18.93 27.68 16.16
N ALA A 365 -18.19 27.73 17.28
CA ALA A 365 -18.69 28.08 18.61
C ALA A 365 -19.20 29.52 18.76
N GLU A 366 -18.92 30.41 17.81
CA GLU A 366 -19.44 31.78 17.83
C GLU A 366 -20.88 31.86 17.29
N GLU A 367 -21.25 30.95 16.39
CA GLU A 367 -22.55 30.93 15.71
C GLU A 367 -23.50 29.89 16.29
N TYR A 368 -22.96 28.76 16.70
CA TYR A 368 -23.73 27.59 17.13
C TYR A 368 -23.29 27.14 18.53
N GLU A 369 -24.21 26.51 19.27
CA GLU A 369 -23.85 25.74 20.48
C GLU A 369 -23.53 24.28 20.11
N THR A 370 -24.17 23.77 19.07
CA THR A 370 -23.97 22.44 18.50
C THR A 370 -24.08 22.60 16.99
N PHE A 371 -23.16 22.00 16.23
CA PHE A 371 -23.17 21.99 14.77
C PHE A 371 -23.91 20.74 14.32
N GLY A 372 -25.08 20.89 13.70
CA GLY A 372 -25.91 19.78 13.28
C GLY A 372 -26.41 19.91 11.85
N VAL A 373 -27.10 18.88 11.35
CA VAL A 373 -27.61 18.81 9.98
C VAL A 373 -28.36 20.08 9.56
N GLY A 374 -27.87 20.72 8.49
CA GLY A 374 -28.37 21.97 7.91
C GLY A 374 -27.73 23.24 8.46
N ASP A 375 -26.84 23.14 9.44
CA ASP A 375 -25.97 24.25 9.86
C ASP A 375 -24.82 24.41 8.86
N ALA A 376 -24.46 25.67 8.58
CA ALA A 376 -23.44 26.00 7.60
C ALA A 376 -22.60 27.18 8.08
N LEU A 377 -21.29 27.02 8.06
CA LEU A 377 -20.31 28.02 8.44
C LEU A 377 -19.58 28.50 7.18
N SER A 378 -19.74 29.77 6.84
CA SER A 378 -19.05 30.39 5.69
C SER A 378 -17.89 31.26 6.17
N VAL A 379 -16.71 31.05 5.61
CA VAL A 379 -15.48 31.77 5.96
C VAL A 379 -14.89 32.45 4.73
N ASP A 380 -14.53 33.72 4.87
CA ASP A 380 -13.81 34.47 3.84
C ASP A 380 -12.31 34.14 3.90
N THR A 381 -11.79 33.52 2.84
CA THR A 381 -10.44 32.93 2.78
C THR A 381 -9.52 33.67 1.81
N GLY A 382 -10.10 34.29 0.77
CA GLY A 382 -9.34 34.87 -0.32
C GLY A 382 -9.12 33.89 -1.47
N PRO A 383 -8.22 34.20 -2.43
CA PRO A 383 -8.03 33.39 -3.64
C PRO A 383 -7.10 32.19 -3.46
N LEU A 384 -6.22 32.21 -2.46
CA LEU A 384 -5.25 31.17 -2.13
C LEU A 384 -5.30 31.01 -0.61
N ALA A 385 -5.61 29.82 -0.11
CA ALA A 385 -5.71 29.53 1.33
C ALA A 385 -5.78 28.03 1.58
N TYR A 386 -5.49 27.61 2.80
CA TYR A 386 -5.75 26.27 3.30
C TYR A 386 -6.64 26.32 4.54
N LEU A 387 -7.66 25.47 4.63
CA LEU A 387 -8.57 25.39 5.77
C LEU A 387 -8.70 23.97 6.27
N GLU A 388 -8.87 23.84 7.57
CA GLU A 388 -9.03 22.57 8.23
C GLU A 388 -10.08 22.68 9.34
N LEU A 389 -11.12 21.85 9.28
CA LEU A 389 -12.14 21.74 10.31
C LEU A 389 -11.87 20.48 11.13
N ARG A 390 -11.45 20.68 12.37
CA ARG A 390 -11.01 19.63 13.27
C ARG A 390 -11.93 19.49 14.47
N TRP A 391 -12.16 18.26 14.90
CA TRP A 391 -12.76 17.92 16.18
C TRP A 391 -11.68 17.48 17.17
N VAL A 392 -11.83 17.90 18.43
CA VAL A 392 -10.88 17.60 19.51
C VAL A 392 -11.61 17.18 20.78
N ASP A 393 -11.20 16.07 21.37
CA ASP A 393 -11.55 15.66 22.72
C ASP A 393 -10.37 15.87 23.67
N GLU A 394 -10.42 16.98 24.42
CA GLU A 394 -9.39 17.34 25.41
C GLU A 394 -9.32 16.34 26.60
N GLU A 395 -10.38 15.56 26.88
CA GLU A 395 -10.39 14.61 28.00
C GLU A 395 -9.77 13.27 27.60
N ALA A 396 -10.01 12.83 26.36
CA ALA A 396 -9.43 11.62 25.79
C ALA A 396 -8.06 11.86 25.11
N ASN A 397 -7.67 13.12 24.90
CA ASN A 397 -6.48 13.51 24.15
C ASN A 397 -6.49 12.93 22.72
N VAL A 398 -7.61 13.07 22.03
CA VAL A 398 -7.77 12.62 20.63
C VAL A 398 -8.37 13.70 19.74
N TYR A 399 -8.15 13.59 18.44
CA TYR A 399 -8.73 14.48 17.44
C TYR A 399 -9.14 13.73 16.17
N ASP A 400 -9.97 14.36 15.34
CA ASP A 400 -10.22 13.94 13.96
C ASP A 400 -10.47 15.16 13.05
N ASP A 401 -10.14 15.03 11.76
CA ASP A 401 -10.27 16.09 10.78
C ASP A 401 -11.48 15.80 9.87
N TYR A 402 -12.58 16.53 10.09
CA TYR A 402 -13.79 16.38 9.27
C TYR A 402 -13.62 16.91 7.85
N ALA A 403 -12.77 17.92 7.66
CA ALA A 403 -12.53 18.50 6.35
C ALA A 403 -11.19 19.20 6.25
N SER A 404 -10.50 18.98 5.14
CA SER A 404 -9.31 19.73 4.71
C SER A 404 -9.53 20.30 3.32
N VAL A 405 -9.41 21.62 3.16
CA VAL A 405 -9.77 22.34 1.93
C VAL A 405 -8.62 23.21 1.45
N LEU A 406 -8.12 22.92 0.25
CA LEU A 406 -7.16 23.77 -0.46
C LEU A 406 -7.91 24.71 -1.42
N VAL A 407 -7.78 26.02 -1.21
CA VAL A 407 -8.34 27.06 -2.08
C VAL A 407 -7.28 27.50 -3.08
N GLY A 408 -7.64 27.46 -4.38
CA GLY A 408 -6.78 27.96 -5.45
C GLY A 408 -6.15 26.88 -6.34
N GLY A 409 -6.45 25.60 -6.13
CA GLY A 409 -5.96 24.51 -7.00
C GLY A 409 -6.35 24.70 -8.48
N ASP A 410 -7.56 25.21 -8.75
CA ASP A 410 -8.04 25.49 -10.10
C ASP A 410 -7.66 26.89 -10.62
N ALA A 411 -6.90 27.67 -9.86
CA ALA A 411 -6.56 29.05 -10.19
C ALA A 411 -5.30 29.19 -11.06
N PHE A 412 -4.73 28.07 -11.51
CA PHE A 412 -3.52 28.03 -12.33
C PHE A 412 -3.70 27.14 -13.55
N GLU A 413 -3.27 27.65 -14.70
CA GLU A 413 -3.04 26.86 -15.90
C GLU A 413 -1.54 26.58 -16.05
N THR A 414 -1.20 25.37 -16.47
CA THR A 414 0.18 24.94 -16.66
C THR A 414 0.46 24.57 -18.10
N ALA A 415 1.65 24.89 -18.59
CA ALA A 415 2.12 24.46 -19.90
C ALA A 415 3.57 23.98 -19.82
N TYR A 416 3.93 23.01 -20.65
CA TYR A 416 5.30 22.56 -20.84
C TYR A 416 5.71 22.74 -22.29
N ASP A 417 6.87 23.34 -22.52
CA ASP A 417 7.49 23.47 -23.84
C ASP A 417 8.77 22.64 -23.87
N LEU A 418 8.75 21.56 -24.65
CA LEU A 418 9.89 20.66 -24.80
C LEU A 418 11.04 21.31 -25.58
N ASP A 419 10.74 22.09 -26.61
CA ASP A 419 11.75 22.71 -27.50
C ASP A 419 12.64 23.69 -26.71
N ASP A 420 12.02 24.48 -25.84
CA ASP A 420 12.70 25.44 -24.98
C ASP A 420 13.06 24.85 -23.59
N ALA A 421 12.64 23.62 -23.29
CA ALA A 421 12.79 22.94 -22.00
C ALA A 421 12.30 23.80 -20.83
N THR A 422 11.07 24.32 -20.94
CA THR A 422 10.49 25.24 -19.95
C THR A 422 9.10 24.82 -19.48
N ALA A 423 8.80 25.07 -18.21
CA ALA A 423 7.47 24.93 -17.64
C ALA A 423 6.89 26.31 -17.31
N GLU A 424 5.68 26.62 -17.79
CA GLU A 424 4.98 27.86 -17.50
C GLU A 424 3.81 27.62 -16.54
N PHE A 425 3.69 28.46 -15.53
CA PHE A 425 2.55 28.52 -14.61
C PHE A 425 1.87 29.88 -14.77
N THR A 426 0.61 29.89 -15.18
CA THR A 426 -0.17 31.10 -15.41
C THR A 426 -1.32 31.19 -14.42
N TYR A 427 -1.40 32.28 -13.67
CA TYR A 427 -2.52 32.53 -12.76
C TYR A 427 -3.78 32.91 -13.55
N THR A 428 -4.87 32.18 -13.36
CA THR A 428 -6.15 32.38 -14.07
C THR A 428 -7.30 32.84 -13.16
N GLY A 429 -7.06 32.91 -11.85
CA GLY A 429 -8.06 33.35 -10.88
C GLY A 429 -8.58 34.77 -11.13
N GLU A 430 -9.88 34.99 -10.93
CA GLU A 430 -10.52 36.30 -11.17
C GLU A 430 -10.12 37.38 -10.14
N ARG A 431 -9.55 36.99 -8.99
CA ARG A 431 -9.19 37.87 -7.87
C ARG A 431 -7.70 38.13 -7.82
N GLU A 432 -7.32 39.24 -7.20
CA GLU A 432 -5.92 39.54 -6.93
C GLU A 432 -5.41 38.60 -5.82
N ALA A 433 -4.33 37.87 -6.10
CA ALA A 433 -3.68 36.95 -5.16
C ALA A 433 -2.30 37.46 -4.71
N ASP A 434 -1.84 36.97 -3.57
CA ASP A 434 -0.55 37.33 -3.00
C ASP A 434 0.53 36.33 -3.47
N PRO A 435 1.49 36.76 -4.31
CA PRO A 435 2.56 35.88 -4.80
C PRO A 435 3.51 35.41 -3.71
N ASP A 436 3.61 36.13 -2.57
CA ASP A 436 4.45 35.74 -1.43
C ASP A 436 3.96 34.43 -0.78
N ARG A 437 2.76 33.97 -1.12
CA ARG A 437 2.15 32.73 -0.62
C ARG A 437 2.42 31.51 -1.51
N LEU A 438 3.30 31.65 -2.50
CA LEU A 438 3.56 30.62 -3.50
C LEU A 438 5.04 30.26 -3.51
N ALA A 439 5.31 28.96 -3.46
CA ALA A 439 6.63 28.41 -3.71
C ALA A 439 6.57 27.49 -4.93
N LEU A 440 7.66 27.46 -5.70
CA LEU A 440 7.87 26.42 -6.71
C LEU A 440 8.92 25.42 -6.18
N GLY A 441 8.77 24.15 -6.53
CA GLY A 441 9.76 23.11 -6.31
C GLY A 441 10.11 22.43 -7.62
N HIS A 442 11.41 22.29 -7.93
CA HIS A 442 11.88 21.56 -9.11
C HIS A 442 12.63 20.31 -8.66
N ARG A 443 12.05 19.15 -8.98
CA ARG A 443 12.66 17.84 -8.76
C ARG A 443 13.12 17.26 -10.09
N LYS A 444 14.40 16.95 -10.18
CA LYS A 444 15.02 16.28 -11.31
C LYS A 444 14.77 14.77 -11.28
N ASP A 445 14.92 14.11 -12.43
CA ASP A 445 14.74 12.66 -12.57
C ASP A 445 15.65 11.82 -11.65
N ASP A 446 16.86 12.31 -11.37
CA ASP A 446 17.83 11.68 -10.44
C ASP A 446 17.45 11.84 -8.95
N GLY A 447 16.30 12.46 -8.68
CA GLY A 447 15.77 12.75 -7.36
C GLY A 447 16.42 13.96 -6.70
N THR A 448 17.31 14.68 -7.38
CA THR A 448 17.84 15.96 -6.89
C THR A 448 16.71 16.98 -6.85
N VAL A 449 16.62 17.72 -5.74
CA VAL A 449 15.68 18.83 -5.59
C VAL A 449 16.48 20.11 -5.70
N ASP A 450 16.24 20.91 -6.75
CA ASP A 450 16.76 22.27 -6.83
C ASP A 450 15.84 23.16 -5.97
N SER A 451 16.18 23.28 -4.70
CA SER A 451 15.49 24.19 -3.75
C SER A 451 15.95 25.64 -3.90
N ASP A 452 17.06 25.90 -4.59
CA ASP A 452 17.75 27.20 -4.63
C ASP A 452 17.16 28.25 -5.60
N GLU A 453 16.11 27.96 -6.38
CA GLU A 453 15.70 28.83 -7.51
C GLU A 453 14.25 29.39 -7.54
N LEU A 454 13.46 29.31 -6.46
CA LEU A 454 12.00 29.32 -6.68
C LEU A 454 11.11 30.25 -5.82
N GLU A 455 11.61 31.42 -5.41
CA GLU A 455 10.78 32.61 -5.07
C GLU A 455 10.33 33.39 -6.34
N GLN A 456 10.12 32.72 -7.48
CA GLN A 456 9.96 33.41 -8.77
C GLN A 456 8.69 34.26 -8.86
N PHE A 457 7.61 33.87 -8.17
CA PHE A 457 6.37 34.65 -8.15
C PHE A 457 6.50 35.92 -7.30
N ALA A 458 7.04 35.80 -6.08
CA ALA A 458 7.28 36.91 -5.15
C ALA A 458 8.28 37.94 -5.74
N ASP A 459 9.29 37.46 -6.47
CA ASP A 459 10.27 38.33 -7.13
C ASP A 459 9.72 39.02 -8.40
N ALA A 460 8.82 38.34 -9.14
CA ALA A 460 8.31 38.83 -10.42
C ALA A 460 7.11 39.78 -10.26
N PHE A 461 6.29 39.59 -9.22
CA PHE A 461 5.02 40.29 -9.05
C PHE A 461 4.85 40.81 -7.62
N ASP A 462 4.35 42.04 -7.47
CA ASP A 462 3.90 42.55 -6.16
C ASP A 462 2.49 42.04 -5.79
N VAL A 463 1.69 41.63 -6.79
CA VAL A 463 0.31 41.12 -6.72
C VAL A 463 0.06 40.30 -7.99
N LEU A 464 -0.59 39.14 -7.87
CA LEU A 464 -0.97 38.30 -9.02
C LEU A 464 -2.36 38.63 -9.54
N THR A 465 -2.47 38.77 -10.86
CA THR A 465 -3.71 39.01 -11.60
C THR A 465 -3.85 38.03 -12.76
N ALA A 466 -5.09 37.82 -13.21
CA ALA A 466 -5.37 36.86 -14.29
C ALA A 466 -4.50 37.12 -15.54
N GLY A 467 -3.74 36.11 -15.94
CA GLY A 467 -2.80 36.11 -17.06
C GLY A 467 -1.34 36.42 -16.69
N ASP A 468 -1.04 36.66 -15.41
CA ASP A 468 0.35 36.75 -14.95
C ASP A 468 0.98 35.34 -14.94
N SER A 469 2.16 35.19 -15.55
CA SER A 469 2.83 33.90 -15.69
C SER A 469 4.30 33.95 -15.27
N VAL A 470 4.79 32.81 -14.79
CA VAL A 470 6.20 32.54 -14.48
C VAL A 470 6.64 31.35 -15.31
N THR A 471 7.88 31.42 -15.82
CA THR A 471 8.49 30.37 -16.63
C THR A 471 9.72 29.83 -15.91
N VAL A 472 9.72 28.52 -15.64
CA VAL A 472 10.84 27.77 -15.10
C VAL A 472 11.64 27.20 -16.26
N GLU A 473 12.93 27.49 -16.32
CA GLU A 473 13.85 27.02 -17.37
C GLU A 473 14.54 25.70 -16.95
N ASN A 474 15.11 24.97 -17.92
CA ASN A 474 15.86 23.72 -17.72
C ASN A 474 15.01 22.56 -17.14
N VAL A 475 13.77 22.44 -17.60
CA VAL A 475 12.87 21.34 -17.22
C VAL A 475 13.02 20.22 -18.26
N GLU A 476 13.86 19.23 -17.95
CA GLU A 476 14.16 18.11 -18.85
C GLU A 476 13.10 16.98 -18.73
N VAL A 477 13.03 16.08 -19.71
CA VAL A 477 12.11 14.92 -19.64
C VAL A 477 12.50 14.04 -18.45
N GLY A 478 11.53 13.74 -17.59
CA GLY A 478 11.69 13.08 -16.29
C GLY A 478 11.46 14.03 -15.12
N ASP A 479 11.70 15.34 -15.33
CA ASP A 479 11.59 16.34 -14.28
C ASP A 479 10.13 16.61 -13.87
N ARG A 480 10.00 17.10 -12.64
CA ARG A 480 8.73 17.53 -12.06
C ARG A 480 8.89 18.91 -11.42
N VAL A 481 8.10 19.86 -11.90
CA VAL A 481 7.96 21.18 -11.28
C VAL A 481 6.61 21.26 -10.58
N THR A 482 6.61 21.57 -9.30
CA THR A 482 5.41 21.64 -8.45
C THR A 482 5.23 23.06 -7.97
N LEU A 483 4.04 23.64 -8.17
CA LEU A 483 3.62 24.89 -7.55
C LEU A 483 2.88 24.56 -6.26
N GLU A 484 3.29 25.18 -5.16
CA GLU A 484 2.81 24.90 -3.83
C GLU A 484 2.35 26.18 -3.14
N LEU A 485 1.33 26.04 -2.28
CA LEU A 485 0.93 27.07 -1.34
C LEU A 485 1.94 27.06 -0.19
N ASP A 486 2.71 28.15 -0.09
CA ASP A 486 3.69 28.41 0.96
C ASP A 486 3.09 29.41 1.93
N VAL A 487 2.43 28.89 2.95
CA VAL A 487 1.86 29.69 4.04
C VAL A 487 2.51 29.24 5.32
N ASP A 488 2.69 30.17 6.26
CA ASP A 488 3.01 29.87 7.66
C ASP A 488 1.83 29.11 8.29
N ALA A 489 1.59 27.89 7.82
CA ALA A 489 0.72 26.95 8.49
C ALA A 489 1.38 26.68 9.82
N GLY A 490 0.86 27.27 10.90
CA GLY A 490 1.31 26.97 12.25
C GLY A 490 1.57 25.46 12.41
N GLN A 491 2.73 25.09 12.94
CA GLN A 491 3.20 23.75 13.32
C GLN A 491 3.06 22.59 12.30
N ASN A 492 2.52 22.82 11.11
CA ASN A 492 2.30 21.83 10.05
C ASN A 492 2.66 22.44 8.70
N GLY A 493 3.91 22.87 8.55
CA GLY A 493 4.49 23.50 7.35
C GLY A 493 4.58 22.56 6.13
N ILE A 494 3.51 21.83 5.82
CA ILE A 494 3.41 21.06 4.58
C ILE A 494 3.00 22.02 3.48
N ARG A 495 3.94 22.35 2.61
CA ARG A 495 3.65 22.98 1.32
C ARG A 495 2.58 22.17 0.58
N ARG A 496 1.44 22.78 0.31
CA ARG A 496 0.30 22.10 -0.33
C ARG A 496 0.36 22.33 -1.84
N ARG A 497 0.45 21.25 -2.61
CA ARG A 497 0.49 21.30 -4.08
C ARG A 497 -0.77 21.94 -4.66
N LEU A 498 -0.59 23.06 -5.37
CA LEU A 498 -1.62 23.75 -6.15
C LEU A 498 -1.64 23.25 -7.59
N ALA A 499 -0.48 23.16 -8.24
CA ALA A 499 -0.35 22.72 -9.63
C ALA A 499 0.96 21.95 -9.84
N THR A 500 1.06 21.20 -10.94
CA THR A 500 2.28 20.47 -11.27
C THR A 500 2.44 20.33 -12.76
N VAL A 501 3.66 20.57 -13.23
CA VAL A 501 4.12 20.18 -14.55
C VAL A 501 5.05 18.99 -14.38
N ARG A 502 4.74 17.90 -15.07
CA ARG A 502 5.67 16.77 -15.18
C ARG A 502 6.08 16.66 -16.63
N ALA A 503 7.36 16.92 -16.91
CA ALA A 503 7.93 16.70 -18.23
C ALA A 503 7.99 15.19 -18.47
N SER A 504 6.91 14.61 -18.99
CA SER A 504 6.81 13.17 -19.22
C SER A 504 6.96 12.88 -20.71
N PRO A 505 7.56 11.75 -21.09
CA PRO A 505 7.47 11.30 -22.47
C PRO A 505 6.01 11.01 -22.83
N PRO A 506 5.66 11.07 -24.13
CA PRO A 506 4.32 10.73 -24.61
C PRO A 506 3.91 9.31 -24.19
N ARG A 507 2.62 9.13 -23.93
CA ARG A 507 2.09 7.86 -23.45
C ARG A 507 1.61 6.97 -24.57
N PHE A 508 2.27 5.83 -24.73
CA PHE A 508 1.95 4.82 -25.73
C PHE A 508 1.89 3.44 -25.10
N ALA A 509 0.83 2.69 -25.35
CA ALA A 509 0.66 1.33 -24.84
C ALA A 509 0.66 0.31 -25.99
N LEU A 510 1.21 -0.87 -25.76
CA LEU A 510 1.27 -1.97 -26.70
C LEU A 510 0.50 -3.18 -26.15
N HIS A 511 -0.42 -3.72 -26.93
CA HIS A 511 -1.26 -4.84 -26.53
C HIS A 511 -1.30 -5.90 -27.62
N SER A 512 -1.05 -7.16 -27.28
CA SER A 512 -1.32 -8.27 -28.21
C SER A 512 -2.82 -8.62 -28.18
N HIS A 513 -3.40 -9.04 -29.30
CA HIS A 513 -4.78 -9.53 -29.42
C HIS A 513 -4.84 -11.03 -29.72
N ARG A 514 -5.95 -11.69 -29.34
CA ARG A 514 -6.15 -13.14 -29.48
C ARG A 514 -6.16 -13.64 -30.94
N GLU A 515 -6.50 -12.77 -31.89
CA GLU A 515 -6.56 -13.11 -33.32
C GLU A 515 -5.27 -12.75 -34.10
N GLY A 516 -4.16 -12.48 -33.40
CA GLY A 516 -2.81 -12.50 -33.98
C GLY A 516 -2.16 -11.14 -34.29
N GLY A 517 -2.72 -10.03 -33.81
CA GLY A 517 -2.14 -8.69 -34.04
C GLY A 517 -1.55 -8.07 -32.77
N LEU A 518 -0.49 -7.27 -32.94
CA LEU A 518 -0.09 -6.27 -31.95
C LEU A 518 -0.78 -4.95 -32.27
N THR A 519 -1.37 -4.33 -31.26
CA THR A 519 -2.05 -3.04 -31.38
C THR A 519 -1.38 -2.03 -30.47
N GLY A 520 -1.05 -0.87 -31.03
CA GLY A 520 -0.60 0.30 -30.31
C GLY A 520 -1.76 1.21 -29.94
N TYR A 521 -1.70 1.83 -28.77
CA TYR A 521 -2.71 2.77 -28.29
C TYR A 521 -2.03 4.05 -27.79
N TYR A 522 -2.20 5.13 -28.55
CA TYR A 522 -1.73 6.45 -28.16
C TYR A 522 -2.74 7.09 -27.21
N HIS A 523 -2.32 7.38 -25.99
CA HIS A 523 -3.20 7.84 -24.91
C HIS A 523 -2.60 9.00 -24.12
N ASP A 524 -1.72 9.75 -24.77
CA ASP A 524 -1.28 11.04 -24.27
C ASP A 524 -2.38 12.09 -24.46
N GLU A 525 -2.27 13.22 -23.76
CA GLU A 525 -3.25 14.31 -23.81
C GLU A 525 -3.06 15.22 -25.05
N GLU A 526 -1.84 15.30 -25.57
CA GLU A 526 -1.47 16.15 -26.70
C GLU A 526 -1.56 15.41 -28.05
N GLU A 527 -1.94 16.11 -29.12
CA GLU A 527 -1.83 15.60 -30.49
C GLU A 527 -0.38 15.74 -30.99
N ARG A 528 0.18 14.72 -31.62
CA ARG A 528 1.58 14.71 -32.11
C ARG A 528 1.70 14.18 -33.54
N ASP A 529 2.72 14.61 -34.27
CA ASP A 529 2.95 14.11 -35.63
C ASP A 529 3.46 12.66 -35.57
N ALA A 530 2.92 11.79 -36.41
CA ALA A 530 3.23 10.36 -36.34
C ALA A 530 4.70 10.04 -36.71
N ASP A 531 5.38 10.93 -37.44
CA ASP A 531 6.80 10.79 -37.80
C ASP A 531 7.77 11.21 -36.68
N GLU A 532 7.26 11.72 -35.56
CA GLU A 532 8.00 11.87 -34.30
C GLU A 532 8.28 10.51 -33.63
N PHE A 533 7.73 9.41 -34.12
CA PHE A 533 7.86 8.09 -33.50
C PHE A 533 8.51 7.08 -34.43
N ARG A 534 9.23 6.12 -33.85
CA ARG A 534 9.82 4.98 -34.57
C ARG A 534 9.45 3.67 -33.91
N VAL A 535 8.99 2.72 -34.72
CA VAL A 535 8.73 1.34 -34.28
C VAL A 535 9.94 0.48 -34.62
N LEU A 536 10.47 -0.22 -33.61
CA LEU A 536 11.53 -1.21 -33.71
C LEU A 536 10.98 -2.60 -33.39
N VAL A 537 11.43 -3.61 -34.13
CA VAL A 537 11.27 -5.03 -33.80
C VAL A 537 12.67 -5.60 -33.63
N ASP A 538 12.98 -6.10 -32.44
CA ASP A 538 14.29 -6.67 -32.08
C ASP A 538 15.45 -5.68 -32.38
N ASP A 539 15.28 -4.42 -31.96
CA ASP A 539 16.20 -3.29 -32.20
C ASP A 539 16.43 -2.92 -33.68
N GLU A 540 15.71 -3.54 -34.62
CA GLU A 540 15.72 -3.20 -36.04
C GLU A 540 14.45 -2.42 -36.42
N SER A 541 14.58 -1.43 -37.30
CA SER A 541 13.42 -0.67 -37.79
C SER A 541 12.38 -1.61 -38.38
N ALA A 542 11.17 -1.57 -37.84
CA ALA A 542 10.06 -2.40 -38.29
C ALA A 542 9.67 -2.09 -39.74
N ASP A 543 9.11 -3.08 -40.44
CA ASP A 543 8.57 -2.91 -41.80
C ASP A 543 7.35 -1.98 -41.85
N PHE A 544 6.70 -1.75 -40.70
CA PHE A 544 5.59 -0.83 -40.47
C PHE A 544 6.05 0.30 -39.54
N GLN A 545 5.70 1.54 -39.85
CA GLN A 545 5.90 2.70 -38.98
C GLN A 545 4.57 3.43 -38.76
N LEU A 546 4.46 4.22 -37.68
CA LEU A 546 3.22 4.92 -37.36
C LEU A 546 2.81 5.93 -38.44
N ASP A 547 3.80 6.54 -39.11
CA ASP A 547 3.62 7.51 -40.19
C ASP A 547 3.20 6.90 -41.55
N ASP A 548 3.16 5.57 -41.65
CA ASP A 548 2.68 4.89 -42.86
C ASP A 548 1.15 5.05 -43.03
N ASP A 549 0.41 5.01 -41.92
CA ASP A 549 -1.07 5.05 -41.91
C ASP A 549 -1.66 6.31 -41.26
N HIS A 550 -0.91 6.98 -40.37
CA HIS A 550 -1.35 8.19 -39.67
C HIS A 550 -0.44 9.37 -39.98
N GLU A 551 -0.99 10.56 -40.24
CA GLU A 551 -0.18 11.80 -40.29
C GLU A 551 -0.02 12.40 -38.88
N THR A 552 -1.04 12.28 -38.03
CA THR A 552 -1.08 12.83 -36.66
C THR A 552 -1.75 11.80 -35.74
N LEU A 553 -1.20 11.61 -34.54
CA LEU A 553 -1.75 10.79 -33.48
C LEU A 553 -2.58 11.64 -32.53
N THR A 554 -3.85 11.30 -32.38
CA THR A 554 -4.78 11.96 -31.45
C THR A 554 -5.02 11.09 -30.22
N PRO A 555 -5.36 11.66 -29.05
CA PRO A 555 -5.67 10.87 -27.86
C PRO A 555 -6.71 9.78 -28.16
N GLY A 556 -6.39 8.53 -27.80
CA GLY A 556 -7.21 7.36 -28.06
C GLY A 556 -7.05 6.72 -29.43
N THR A 557 -6.04 7.10 -30.22
CA THR A 557 -5.77 6.47 -31.52
C THR A 557 -5.29 5.04 -31.32
N GLU A 558 -6.02 4.10 -31.91
CA GLU A 558 -5.64 2.69 -32.02
C GLU A 558 -4.90 2.45 -33.34
N ILE A 559 -3.76 1.77 -33.28
CA ILE A 559 -2.85 1.57 -34.41
C ILE A 559 -2.55 0.08 -34.55
N GLU A 560 -2.90 -0.51 -35.70
CA GLU A 560 -2.60 -1.91 -35.98
C GLU A 560 -1.13 -2.06 -36.39
N LEU A 561 -0.30 -2.68 -35.53
CA LEU A 561 1.12 -2.92 -35.79
C LEU A 561 1.37 -4.25 -36.53
N GLY A 562 0.31 -5.02 -36.79
CA GLY A 562 0.33 -6.25 -37.57
C GLY A 562 0.77 -7.50 -36.80
N GLU A 563 1.07 -8.57 -37.54
CA GLU A 563 1.51 -9.86 -37.00
C GLU A 563 3.02 -9.80 -36.73
N VAL A 564 3.40 -9.72 -35.45
CA VAL A 564 4.79 -9.77 -35.00
C VAL A 564 5.11 -11.18 -34.49
N PRO A 565 6.26 -11.79 -34.83
CA PRO A 565 6.62 -13.12 -34.35
C PRO A 565 6.64 -13.22 -32.83
N ILE A 566 6.24 -14.37 -32.29
CA ILE A 566 6.41 -14.71 -30.88
C ILE A 566 7.90 -14.70 -30.54
N GLY A 567 8.26 -14.11 -29.40
CA GLY A 567 9.64 -13.94 -28.94
C GLY A 567 10.27 -12.60 -29.33
N SER A 568 9.68 -11.88 -30.30
CA SER A 568 10.20 -10.55 -30.69
C SER A 568 9.81 -9.46 -29.68
N ARG A 569 10.72 -8.52 -29.48
CA ARG A 569 10.52 -7.29 -28.70
C ARG A 569 10.14 -6.15 -29.62
N VAL A 570 8.98 -5.55 -29.38
CA VAL A 570 8.54 -4.34 -30.07
C VAL A 570 8.77 -3.14 -29.17
N THR A 571 9.56 -2.20 -29.66
CA THR A 571 9.84 -0.93 -28.99
C THR A 571 9.28 0.21 -29.82
N VAL A 572 8.63 1.16 -29.17
CA VAL A 572 8.28 2.46 -29.77
C VAL A 572 9.17 3.51 -29.14
N GLU A 573 9.94 4.22 -29.97
CA GLU A 573 10.76 5.35 -29.56
C GLU A 573 10.12 6.65 -30.00
N TRP A 574 10.26 7.67 -29.16
CA TRP A 574 9.97 9.05 -29.49
C TRP A 574 11.26 9.77 -29.89
N LEU A 575 11.24 10.44 -31.05
CA LEU A 575 12.40 10.97 -31.77
C LEU A 575 12.55 12.49 -31.66
N GLU A 576 11.59 13.20 -31.07
CA GLU A 576 11.65 14.65 -30.93
C GLU A 576 12.82 15.11 -30.04
N PRO A 577 13.12 14.45 -28.89
CA PRO A 577 14.32 14.76 -28.12
C PRO A 577 15.62 14.44 -28.89
N ASP A 578 16.71 15.14 -28.58
CA ASP A 578 18.03 14.94 -29.23
C ASP A 578 18.54 13.49 -29.10
N GLU A 579 18.16 12.80 -28.02
CA GLU A 579 18.37 11.37 -27.80
C GLU A 579 16.99 10.67 -27.78
N PRO A 580 16.72 9.70 -28.68
CA PRO A 580 15.45 9.00 -28.72
C PRO A 580 15.12 8.32 -27.39
N ILE A 581 13.87 8.47 -26.96
CA ILE A 581 13.38 7.90 -25.69
C ILE A 581 12.48 6.72 -26.01
N GLU A 582 12.72 5.57 -25.38
CA GLU A 582 11.79 4.43 -25.41
C GLU A 582 10.53 4.79 -24.61
N ILE A 583 9.38 4.82 -25.28
CA ILE A 583 8.08 5.16 -24.65
C ILE A 583 7.16 3.95 -24.49
N ALA A 584 7.42 2.88 -25.24
CA ALA A 584 6.73 1.61 -25.07
C ALA A 584 7.66 0.45 -25.42
N ASN A 585 7.57 -0.64 -24.66
CA ASN A 585 8.35 -1.86 -24.88
C ASN A 585 7.50 -3.07 -24.55
N HIS A 586 7.35 -3.97 -25.53
CA HIS A 586 6.49 -5.14 -25.42
C HIS A 586 7.14 -6.37 -26.02
N LEU A 587 7.33 -7.39 -25.20
CA LEU A 587 7.69 -8.73 -25.67
C LEU A 587 6.44 -9.45 -26.15
N VAL A 588 6.45 -9.93 -27.40
CA VAL A 588 5.35 -10.73 -27.96
C VAL A 588 5.41 -12.14 -27.37
N ARG A 589 4.54 -12.41 -26.39
CA ARG A 589 4.47 -13.69 -25.67
C ARG A 589 3.46 -14.62 -26.34
N PRO A 590 3.69 -15.95 -26.29
CA PRO A 590 2.68 -16.89 -26.74
C PRO A 590 1.46 -16.84 -25.81
N ARG A 591 0.26 -16.89 -26.38
CA ARG A 591 -1.00 -17.01 -25.65
C ARG A 591 -1.59 -18.36 -25.96
N ILE A 592 -1.38 -19.30 -25.05
CA ILE A 592 -1.96 -20.64 -25.13
C ILE A 592 -2.89 -20.89 -23.95
N THR A 593 -3.92 -21.68 -24.19
CA THR A 593 -4.77 -22.26 -23.14
C THR A 593 -4.39 -23.72 -23.01
N VAL A 594 -3.85 -24.07 -21.85
CA VAL A 594 -3.48 -25.44 -21.51
C VAL A 594 -4.58 -26.05 -20.65
N HIS A 595 -4.98 -27.28 -20.96
CA HIS A 595 -5.82 -28.09 -20.09
C HIS A 595 -4.99 -29.18 -19.45
N THR A 596 -5.14 -29.36 -18.14
CA THR A 596 -4.41 -30.36 -17.36
C THR A 596 -5.36 -31.33 -16.70
N GLU A 597 -5.12 -32.62 -16.85
CA GLU A 597 -5.92 -33.69 -16.24
C GLU A 597 -4.97 -34.72 -15.59
N TYR A 598 -5.08 -34.90 -14.27
CA TYR A 598 -4.30 -35.88 -13.52
C TYR A 598 -5.10 -37.18 -13.36
N ASP A 599 -4.54 -38.28 -13.87
CA ASP A 599 -5.07 -39.62 -13.62
C ASP A 599 -4.37 -40.17 -12.37
N ASP A 600 -5.05 -40.08 -11.22
CA ASP A 600 -4.48 -40.59 -9.98
C ASP A 600 -4.31 -42.12 -9.99
N THR A 601 -5.11 -42.89 -10.73
CA THR A 601 -4.94 -44.35 -10.76
C THR A 601 -3.60 -44.76 -11.38
N ASP A 602 -3.25 -44.12 -12.49
CA ASP A 602 -1.99 -44.38 -13.22
C ASP A 602 -0.83 -43.54 -12.68
N GLY A 603 -1.10 -42.39 -12.03
CA GLY A 603 -0.12 -41.43 -11.54
C GLY A 603 0.52 -40.64 -12.66
N THR A 604 -0.30 -40.21 -13.62
CA THR A 604 0.15 -39.49 -14.82
C THR A 604 -0.66 -38.23 -15.04
N LEU A 605 0.01 -37.13 -15.38
CA LEU A 605 -0.61 -35.88 -15.77
C LEU A 605 -0.57 -35.72 -17.29
N ALA A 606 -1.74 -35.44 -17.89
CA ALA A 606 -1.85 -35.02 -19.27
C ALA A 606 -1.91 -33.49 -19.34
N VAL A 607 -1.07 -32.91 -20.19
CA VAL A 607 -0.99 -31.48 -20.48
C VAL A 607 -1.36 -31.28 -21.96
N GLU A 608 -2.57 -30.80 -22.23
CA GLU A 608 -3.11 -30.62 -23.58
C GLU A 608 -3.11 -29.15 -23.99
N HIS A 609 -2.63 -28.86 -25.20
CA HIS A 609 -2.85 -27.56 -25.85
C HIS A 609 -4.29 -27.48 -26.38
N ARG A 610 -5.15 -26.71 -25.71
CA ARG A 610 -6.58 -26.63 -26.04
C ARG A 610 -6.88 -25.58 -27.11
N ASP A 611 -6.22 -24.42 -27.00
CA ASP A 611 -6.45 -23.25 -27.87
C ASP A 611 -5.29 -22.25 -27.81
N GLY A 612 -5.18 -21.36 -28.79
CA GLY A 612 -4.16 -20.30 -28.84
C GLY A 612 -3.00 -20.56 -29.81
N ASP A 613 -1.89 -19.88 -29.59
CA ASP A 613 -0.75 -19.82 -30.50
C ASP A 613 -0.01 -21.17 -30.66
N THR A 614 0.60 -21.39 -31.82
CA THR A 614 1.58 -22.47 -32.01
C THR A 614 2.94 -22.00 -31.55
N VAL A 615 3.58 -22.76 -30.65
CA VAL A 615 4.87 -22.39 -30.05
C VAL A 615 5.94 -23.39 -30.47
N ASP A 616 7.18 -22.96 -30.68
CA ASP A 616 8.29 -23.90 -30.88
C ASP A 616 8.45 -24.73 -29.60
N ALA A 617 8.46 -26.05 -29.73
CA ALA A 617 8.53 -26.93 -28.57
C ALA A 617 9.89 -26.81 -27.85
N ALA A 618 10.94 -26.34 -28.55
CA ALA A 618 12.24 -26.06 -27.97
C ALA A 618 12.25 -24.84 -27.03
N ASP A 619 11.27 -23.95 -27.15
CA ASP A 619 11.10 -22.77 -26.30
C ASP A 619 10.18 -23.06 -25.11
N LEU A 620 9.74 -24.30 -24.94
CA LEU A 620 8.88 -24.74 -23.84
C LEU A 620 9.62 -25.69 -22.91
N GLU A 621 9.45 -25.46 -21.61
CA GLU A 621 9.96 -26.34 -20.56
C GLU A 621 8.81 -26.74 -19.63
N LEU A 622 8.61 -28.04 -19.44
CA LEU A 622 7.70 -28.57 -18.43
C LEU A 622 8.48 -28.79 -17.13
N ARG A 623 8.01 -28.25 -16.02
CA ARG A 623 8.62 -28.37 -14.69
C ARG A 623 7.71 -29.09 -13.71
N ILE A 624 8.31 -29.87 -12.81
CA ILE A 624 7.66 -30.50 -11.66
C ILE A 624 8.42 -30.02 -10.42
N ASP A 625 7.75 -29.32 -9.52
CA ASP A 625 8.35 -28.65 -8.35
C ASP A 625 9.59 -27.81 -8.74
N ASP A 626 9.43 -26.98 -9.78
CA ASP A 626 10.48 -26.12 -10.36
C ASP A 626 11.68 -26.85 -10.99
N GLU A 627 11.71 -28.18 -10.98
CA GLU A 627 12.71 -28.99 -11.68
C GLU A 627 12.23 -29.43 -13.07
N PRO A 628 13.09 -29.47 -14.10
CA PRO A 628 12.70 -29.96 -15.41
C PRO A 628 12.16 -31.39 -15.35
N ALA A 629 10.95 -31.58 -15.88
CA ALA A 629 10.29 -32.87 -15.97
C ALA A 629 11.10 -33.86 -16.83
N ALA A 630 10.92 -35.16 -16.56
CA ALA A 630 11.63 -36.22 -17.28
C ALA A 630 11.24 -36.33 -18.77
N VAL A 631 10.09 -35.77 -19.16
CA VAL A 631 9.62 -35.68 -20.55
C VAL A 631 9.39 -34.21 -20.85
N GLN A 632 10.02 -33.72 -21.92
CA GLN A 632 9.91 -32.32 -22.35
C GLN A 632 9.13 -32.20 -23.65
N PRO A 633 8.41 -31.07 -23.90
CA PRO A 633 7.69 -30.85 -25.16
C PRO A 633 8.57 -31.08 -26.41
N ALA A 634 9.81 -30.58 -26.38
CA ALA A 634 10.79 -30.69 -27.47
C ALA A 634 11.23 -32.13 -27.81
N GLU A 635 10.98 -33.10 -26.93
CA GLU A 635 11.32 -34.50 -27.18
C GLU A 635 10.26 -35.22 -28.03
N GLU A 636 9.00 -34.78 -27.93
CA GLU A 636 7.85 -35.38 -28.61
C GLU A 636 7.43 -34.58 -29.85
N TYR A 637 7.55 -33.25 -29.79
CA TYR A 637 7.06 -32.33 -30.81
C TYR A 637 8.17 -31.38 -31.31
N GLU A 638 8.07 -30.96 -32.58
CA GLU A 638 8.87 -29.83 -33.10
C GLU A 638 8.20 -28.49 -32.75
N THR A 639 6.86 -28.46 -32.73
CA THR A 639 6.03 -27.32 -32.32
C THR A 639 4.90 -27.84 -31.46
N PHE A 640 4.53 -27.13 -30.41
CA PHE A 640 3.38 -27.44 -29.58
C PHE A 640 2.14 -26.71 -30.12
N GLU A 641 1.24 -27.45 -30.76
CA GLU A 641 0.04 -26.95 -31.42
C GLU A 641 -1.24 -27.55 -30.84
N ARG A 642 -2.39 -26.99 -31.23
CA ARG A 642 -3.71 -27.40 -30.73
C ARG A 642 -3.94 -28.91 -30.88
N ALA A 643 -4.41 -29.52 -29.79
CA ALA A 643 -4.63 -30.96 -29.60
C ALA A 643 -3.36 -31.81 -29.44
N ASP A 644 -2.17 -31.19 -29.35
CA ASP A 644 -1.00 -31.88 -28.83
C ASP A 644 -1.18 -32.12 -27.33
N THR A 645 -0.78 -33.31 -26.90
CA THR A 645 -0.86 -33.72 -25.49
C THR A 645 0.48 -34.30 -25.07
N LEU A 646 0.99 -33.80 -23.95
CA LEU A 646 2.17 -34.34 -23.28
C LEU A 646 1.71 -35.10 -22.04
N THR A 647 2.21 -36.33 -21.84
CA THR A 647 1.89 -37.13 -20.66
C THR A 647 3.15 -37.39 -19.85
N VAL A 648 3.11 -37.09 -18.55
CA VAL A 648 4.24 -37.25 -17.64
C VAL A 648 3.84 -38.04 -16.39
N ASP A 649 4.71 -38.92 -15.92
CA ASP A 649 4.56 -39.59 -14.63
C ASP A 649 4.84 -38.59 -13.51
N VAL A 650 3.91 -38.41 -12.59
CA VAL A 650 4.03 -37.43 -11.48
C VAL A 650 3.29 -37.95 -10.25
N GLU A 651 3.88 -37.72 -9.08
CA GLU A 651 3.26 -38.10 -7.80
C GLU A 651 2.14 -37.10 -7.43
N PRO A 652 1.22 -37.45 -6.52
CA PRO A 652 0.28 -36.48 -5.95
C PRO A 652 1.02 -35.35 -5.23
N PHE A 653 0.39 -34.18 -5.17
CA PHE A 653 0.85 -32.97 -4.50
C PHE A 653 2.20 -32.47 -5.03
N ARG A 654 2.32 -32.41 -6.36
CA ARG A 654 3.44 -31.79 -7.08
C ARG A 654 2.93 -30.61 -7.88
N SER A 655 3.65 -29.49 -7.84
CA SER A 655 3.39 -28.34 -8.71
C SER A 655 3.90 -28.68 -10.10
N VAL A 656 3.04 -28.60 -11.13
CA VAL A 656 3.46 -28.78 -12.52
C VAL A 656 3.19 -27.50 -13.29
N GLU A 657 4.23 -26.97 -13.94
CA GLU A 657 4.16 -25.73 -14.70
C GLU A 657 4.75 -25.92 -16.10
N LEU A 658 4.04 -25.43 -17.11
CA LEU A 658 4.55 -25.28 -18.47
C LEU A 658 5.05 -23.85 -18.64
N VAL A 659 6.35 -23.70 -18.91
CA VAL A 659 7.04 -22.42 -18.98
C VAL A 659 7.50 -22.16 -20.41
N TRP A 660 7.36 -20.93 -20.87
CA TRP A 660 7.99 -20.43 -22.08
C TRP A 660 9.30 -19.72 -21.76
N THR A 661 10.34 -20.12 -22.48
CA THR A 661 11.73 -19.68 -22.31
C THR A 661 12.26 -18.92 -23.53
N GLY A 662 11.46 -18.79 -24.59
CA GLY A 662 11.88 -18.27 -25.89
C GLY A 662 11.86 -16.74 -26.02
N GLY A 663 12.78 -16.02 -25.39
CA GLY A 663 13.02 -14.59 -25.66
C GLY A 663 14.48 -14.31 -26.01
N ASP A 664 14.76 -13.21 -26.73
CA ASP A 664 16.11 -12.87 -27.26
C ASP A 664 17.23 -12.80 -26.20
N ASP A 665 16.87 -12.67 -24.92
CA ASP A 665 17.83 -12.63 -23.81
C ASP A 665 17.84 -13.87 -22.90
N GLY A 666 16.91 -14.83 -23.06
CA GLY A 666 16.79 -16.03 -22.20
C GLY A 666 16.68 -15.75 -20.69
N ALA A 667 16.51 -14.49 -20.28
CA ALA A 667 16.61 -14.04 -18.89
C ALA A 667 15.25 -13.92 -18.18
N ARG A 668 14.14 -14.03 -18.93
CA ARG A 668 12.78 -13.94 -18.39
C ARG A 668 11.94 -15.08 -18.91
N GLU A 669 11.46 -15.88 -17.98
CA GLU A 669 10.60 -17.04 -18.21
C GLU A 669 9.15 -16.67 -17.93
N TYR A 670 8.20 -17.30 -18.64
CA TYR A 670 6.78 -17.00 -18.49
C TYR A 670 5.95 -18.28 -18.35
N GLY A 671 5.22 -18.41 -17.25
CA GLY A 671 4.27 -19.50 -17.05
C GLY A 671 3.10 -19.43 -18.04
N LEU A 672 2.90 -20.50 -18.80
CA LEU A 672 1.79 -20.66 -19.75
C LEU A 672 0.61 -21.44 -19.16
N GLY A 673 0.87 -22.23 -18.12
CA GLY A 673 -0.14 -23.00 -17.42
C GLY A 673 0.48 -23.71 -16.24
N ARG A 674 -0.26 -23.79 -15.14
CA ARG A 674 0.20 -24.42 -13.90
C ARG A 674 -0.94 -25.17 -13.24
N THR A 675 -0.63 -26.30 -12.63
CA THR A 675 -1.56 -27.13 -11.87
C THR A 675 -0.86 -27.79 -10.68
N VAL A 676 -1.63 -28.32 -9.73
CA VAL A 676 -1.11 -29.20 -8.68
C VAL A 676 -1.76 -30.56 -8.84
N THR A 677 -0.94 -31.61 -8.88
CA THR A 677 -1.43 -32.98 -9.08
C THR A 677 -2.15 -33.49 -7.84
N GLY A 678 -3.28 -34.18 -8.01
CA GLY A 678 -4.00 -34.80 -6.90
C GLY A 678 -4.62 -33.81 -5.91
N ALA A 679 -4.76 -32.52 -6.28
CA ALA A 679 -5.46 -31.54 -5.43
C ALA A 679 -6.90 -31.98 -5.15
N GLU A 680 -7.55 -32.59 -6.14
CA GLU A 680 -8.88 -33.21 -6.07
C GLU A 680 -8.94 -34.50 -5.22
N SER A 681 -7.82 -34.95 -4.66
CA SER A 681 -7.77 -36.14 -3.78
C SER A 681 -7.98 -35.82 -2.30
N ILE A 682 -8.36 -34.59 -1.97
CA ILE A 682 -8.73 -34.16 -0.62
C ILE A 682 -10.23 -33.85 -0.61
N GLU A 683 -10.94 -34.47 0.31
CA GLU A 683 -12.34 -34.18 0.61
C GLU A 683 -12.43 -33.60 2.02
N GLY A 684 -13.41 -32.72 2.24
CA GLY A 684 -13.69 -32.14 3.54
C GLY A 684 -15.11 -32.43 3.98
N GLY A 685 -15.32 -32.55 5.29
CA GLY A 685 -16.63 -32.63 5.92
C GLY A 685 -16.68 -31.72 7.15
N TYR A 686 -17.84 -31.15 7.45
CA TYR A 686 -18.04 -30.29 8.62
C TYR A 686 -19.15 -30.85 9.51
N ASP A 687 -18.84 -31.10 10.78
CA ASP A 687 -19.81 -31.47 11.80
C ASP A 687 -20.15 -30.25 12.67
N ILE A 688 -21.38 -29.75 12.53
CA ILE A 688 -21.86 -28.57 13.25
C ILE A 688 -22.09 -28.82 14.75
N ASP A 689 -22.34 -30.06 15.18
CA ASP A 689 -22.57 -30.41 16.58
C ASP A 689 -21.26 -30.41 17.38
N SER A 690 -20.14 -30.76 16.73
CA SER A 690 -18.80 -30.74 17.33
C SER A 690 -17.94 -29.54 16.91
N GLU A 691 -18.37 -28.74 15.94
CA GLU A 691 -17.59 -27.63 15.37
C GLU A 691 -16.22 -28.14 14.86
N GLU A 692 -16.23 -29.26 14.15
CA GLU A 692 -15.05 -29.97 13.65
C GLU A 692 -15.08 -30.09 12.12
N VAL A 693 -13.94 -29.83 11.48
CA VAL A 693 -13.72 -30.14 10.05
C VAL A 693 -12.86 -31.40 9.94
N GLU A 694 -13.38 -32.44 9.30
CA GLU A 694 -12.61 -33.62 8.93
C GLU A 694 -12.10 -33.48 7.49
N LEU A 695 -10.78 -33.56 7.30
CA LEU A 695 -10.13 -33.57 5.99
C LEU A 695 -9.67 -35.00 5.70
N VAL A 696 -10.11 -35.59 4.59
CA VAL A 696 -9.87 -36.98 4.21
C VAL A 696 -9.10 -37.05 2.90
N TYR A 697 -8.02 -37.84 2.86
CA TYR A 697 -7.34 -38.18 1.63
C TYR A 697 -8.03 -39.37 0.95
N VAL A 698 -8.58 -39.15 -0.25
CA VAL A 698 -9.32 -40.14 -1.05
C VAL A 698 -8.58 -40.57 -2.32
N GLY A 699 -7.30 -40.21 -2.44
CA GLY A 699 -6.47 -40.61 -3.57
C GLY A 699 -6.25 -42.12 -3.64
N ALA A 700 -6.31 -42.68 -4.84
CA ALA A 700 -5.97 -44.05 -5.16
C ALA A 700 -4.46 -44.34 -5.00
N ARG A 701 -3.60 -43.31 -5.04
CA ARG A 701 -2.14 -43.43 -4.85
C ARG A 701 -1.75 -43.20 -3.40
N LYS A 702 -0.46 -43.38 -3.16
CA LYS A 702 0.14 -42.98 -1.90
C LYS A 702 0.72 -41.59 -2.09
N ALA A 703 0.56 -40.73 -1.10
CA ALA A 703 1.09 -39.38 -1.12
C ALA A 703 1.96 -39.10 0.11
N ASP A 704 2.82 -38.09 -0.02
CA ASP A 704 3.66 -37.60 1.07
C ASP A 704 2.88 -36.56 1.89
N PRO A 705 2.57 -36.83 3.17
CA PRO A 705 1.84 -35.90 4.01
C PRO A 705 2.62 -34.63 4.35
N GLY A 706 3.97 -34.64 4.30
CA GLY A 706 4.80 -33.45 4.55
C GLY A 706 4.63 -32.34 3.50
N ARG A 707 3.91 -32.65 2.40
CA ARG A 707 3.54 -31.69 1.36
C ARG A 707 2.26 -30.91 1.67
N LEU A 708 1.55 -31.28 2.72
CA LEU A 708 0.26 -30.69 3.06
C LEU A 708 0.36 -29.94 4.39
N GLY A 709 0.10 -28.65 4.35
CA GLY A 709 -0.18 -27.84 5.52
C GLY A 709 -1.68 -27.57 5.64
N VAL A 710 -2.19 -27.40 6.85
CA VAL A 710 -3.57 -27.00 7.11
C VAL A 710 -3.54 -25.65 7.81
N ARG A 711 -4.30 -24.69 7.29
CA ARG A 711 -4.43 -23.34 7.87
C ARG A 711 -5.88 -23.09 8.23
N HIS A 712 -6.12 -22.67 9.47
CA HIS A 712 -7.44 -22.30 9.99
C HIS A 712 -7.45 -20.79 10.27
N ARG A 713 -8.42 -20.08 9.67
CA ARG A 713 -8.60 -18.64 9.86
C ARG A 713 -10.03 -18.35 10.28
N GLY A 714 -10.20 -17.67 11.41
CA GLY A 714 -11.50 -17.29 11.96
C GLY A 714 -11.37 -16.71 13.37
N ASP A 715 -12.49 -16.27 13.95
CA ASP A 715 -12.52 -15.59 15.27
C ASP A 715 -12.02 -16.47 16.42
N HIS A 716 -11.98 -17.79 16.22
CA HIS A 716 -11.57 -18.78 17.22
C HIS A 716 -10.26 -19.51 16.85
N ALA A 717 -9.58 -19.09 15.77
CA ALA A 717 -8.36 -19.74 15.31
C ALA A 717 -7.15 -19.40 16.21
N PRO A 718 -6.42 -20.40 16.74
CA PRO A 718 -5.18 -20.16 17.45
C PRO A 718 -4.04 -19.87 16.45
N HIS A 719 -3.71 -18.60 16.24
CA HIS A 719 -2.65 -18.08 15.35
C HIS A 719 -2.81 -18.43 13.85
N ASP A 720 -2.43 -17.49 12.98
CA ASP A 720 -2.54 -17.62 11.51
C ASP A 720 -1.38 -18.45 10.91
N GLU A 721 -0.98 -19.52 11.60
CA GLU A 721 0.13 -20.41 11.24
C GLU A 721 -0.36 -21.62 10.45
N THR A 722 0.51 -22.19 9.61
CA THR A 722 0.21 -23.41 8.84
C THR A 722 0.62 -24.65 9.65
N GLU A 723 -0.34 -25.48 10.03
CA GLU A 723 -0.12 -26.70 10.83
C GLU A 723 0.17 -27.92 9.94
N THR A 724 1.02 -28.84 10.41
CA THR A 724 1.43 -30.06 9.70
C THR A 724 0.59 -31.29 10.07
N LEU A 725 -0.72 -31.14 10.20
CA LEU A 725 -1.62 -32.17 10.76
C LEU A 725 -1.51 -33.54 10.09
N PHE A 726 -1.36 -33.56 8.76
CA PHE A 726 -1.22 -34.82 8.01
C PHE A 726 0.12 -35.52 8.29
N GLU A 727 1.23 -34.77 8.38
CA GLU A 727 2.57 -35.29 8.67
C GLU A 727 2.65 -35.79 10.12
N ASP A 728 2.03 -35.08 11.04
CA ASP A 728 1.96 -35.47 12.45
C ASP A 728 1.19 -36.79 12.67
N ALA A 729 0.17 -37.03 11.83
CA ALA A 729 -0.68 -38.21 11.93
C ALA A 729 -0.14 -39.42 11.14
N TYR A 730 0.48 -39.20 9.98
CA TYR A 730 0.85 -40.26 9.04
C TYR A 730 2.26 -40.08 8.46
N ASP A 731 2.99 -41.19 8.27
CA ASP A 731 4.26 -41.19 7.51
C ASP A 731 4.03 -41.26 5.97
N THR A 732 2.81 -41.60 5.55
CA THR A 732 2.41 -41.78 4.14
C THR A 732 0.88 -41.79 4.07
N LEU A 733 0.27 -40.98 3.21
CA LEU A 733 -1.17 -40.96 3.02
C LEU A 733 -1.65 -42.11 2.12
N THR A 734 -2.81 -42.67 2.48
CA THR A 734 -3.55 -43.71 1.77
C THR A 734 -5.05 -43.42 1.83
N ASP A 735 -5.79 -43.86 0.81
CA ASP A 735 -7.26 -43.75 0.75
C ASP A 735 -7.96 -43.99 2.11
N GLY A 736 -8.67 -42.96 2.58
CA GLY A 736 -9.40 -42.91 3.84
C GLY A 736 -8.60 -42.42 5.05
N ASP A 737 -7.34 -42.01 4.90
CA ASP A 737 -6.58 -41.37 5.98
C ASP A 737 -7.13 -39.94 6.20
N SER A 738 -7.50 -39.62 7.43
CA SER A 738 -8.12 -38.34 7.78
C SER A 738 -7.45 -37.65 8.96
N VAL A 739 -7.60 -36.32 9.00
CA VAL A 739 -7.22 -35.42 10.09
C VAL A 739 -8.40 -34.54 10.45
N VAL A 740 -8.44 -34.05 11.69
CA VAL A 740 -9.55 -33.23 12.20
C VAL A 740 -9.00 -31.89 12.67
N VAL A 741 -9.67 -30.81 12.26
CA VAL A 741 -9.49 -29.45 12.75
C VAL A 741 -10.63 -29.14 13.71
N GLU A 742 -10.31 -28.81 14.95
CA GLU A 742 -11.28 -28.55 16.03
C GLU A 742 -11.59 -27.04 16.15
N ASN A 743 -12.77 -26.69 16.71
CA ASN A 743 -13.22 -25.31 16.96
C ASN A 743 -13.34 -24.46 15.68
N VAL A 744 -13.86 -25.06 14.61
CA VAL A 744 -14.11 -24.35 13.35
C VAL A 744 -15.51 -23.75 13.39
N GLY A 745 -15.59 -22.42 13.49
CA GLY A 745 -16.84 -21.69 13.37
C GLY A 745 -17.44 -21.79 11.97
N ILE A 746 -18.75 -21.54 11.84
CA ILE A 746 -19.44 -21.66 10.55
C ILE A 746 -18.92 -20.71 9.46
N GLU A 747 -18.37 -19.55 9.86
CA GLU A 747 -17.79 -18.53 8.98
C GLU A 747 -16.28 -18.66 8.82
N ASP A 748 -15.66 -19.60 9.55
CA ASP A 748 -14.23 -19.82 9.52
C ASP A 748 -13.80 -20.47 8.19
N ARG A 749 -12.53 -20.30 7.84
CA ARG A 749 -11.94 -20.88 6.64
C ARG A 749 -10.86 -21.87 7.02
N VAL A 750 -10.99 -23.10 6.52
CA VAL A 750 -9.96 -24.14 6.60
C VAL A 750 -9.37 -24.34 5.21
N THR A 751 -8.06 -24.17 5.07
CA THR A 751 -7.36 -24.24 3.78
C THR A 751 -6.25 -25.28 3.87
N VAL A 752 -6.24 -26.23 2.94
CA VAL A 752 -5.11 -27.14 2.75
C VAL A 752 -4.15 -26.48 1.75
N MET A 753 -2.92 -26.29 2.21
CA MET A 753 -1.86 -25.63 1.49
C MET A 753 -0.82 -26.66 1.03
N LEU A 754 -0.28 -26.48 -0.17
CA LEU A 754 0.92 -27.17 -0.61
C LEU A 754 2.14 -26.53 0.08
N THR A 755 2.91 -27.33 0.80
CA THR A 755 4.13 -26.92 1.50
C THR A 755 5.36 -27.22 0.61
N PRO A 756 6.26 -26.26 0.37
CA PRO A 756 7.46 -26.48 -0.45
C PRO A 756 8.41 -27.51 0.21
N GLU A 757 9.21 -28.25 -0.59
CA GLU A 757 10.14 -29.29 -0.07
C GLU A 757 11.42 -28.72 0.57
N THR A 758 11.67 -27.41 0.43
CA THR A 758 13.00 -26.85 0.68
C THR A 758 12.99 -25.56 1.50
N ASP A 759 13.77 -25.56 2.58
CA ASP A 759 14.28 -24.39 3.32
C ASP A 759 15.26 -23.52 2.47
N SER A 760 15.11 -23.47 1.15
CA SER A 760 16.01 -22.73 0.27
C SER A 760 15.53 -21.29 0.14
N ALA A 761 15.98 -20.44 1.06
CA ALA A 761 15.73 -19.00 1.15
C ALA A 761 16.24 -18.16 -0.05
N SER A 762 16.63 -18.78 -1.16
CA SER A 762 17.34 -18.11 -2.26
C SER A 762 16.50 -17.84 -3.52
N ASP A 763 15.26 -18.31 -3.59
CA ASP A 763 14.39 -18.06 -4.74
C ASP A 763 13.18 -17.23 -4.36
N ARG A 764 13.05 -16.04 -4.97
CA ARG A 764 11.94 -15.08 -4.76
C ARG A 764 10.53 -15.64 -5.02
N HIS A 765 10.41 -16.91 -5.44
CA HIS A 765 9.15 -17.60 -5.73
C HIS A 765 8.91 -18.85 -4.86
N ALA A 766 9.87 -19.27 -4.01
CA ALA A 766 9.84 -20.56 -3.32
C ALA A 766 9.02 -20.60 -2.00
N HIS A 767 8.56 -19.46 -1.50
CA HIS A 767 7.85 -19.37 -0.21
C HIS A 767 6.32 -19.27 -0.33
N VAL A 768 5.75 -19.46 -1.53
CA VAL A 768 4.30 -19.33 -1.69
C VAL A 768 3.62 -20.65 -1.31
N HIS A 769 3.25 -20.78 -0.03
CA HIS A 769 2.24 -21.74 0.39
C HIS A 769 1.03 -21.56 -0.54
N ARG A 770 0.58 -22.65 -1.19
CA ARG A 770 -0.45 -22.56 -2.23
C ARG A 770 -1.71 -23.30 -1.80
N PRO A 771 -2.88 -22.67 -1.76
CA PRO A 771 -4.13 -23.37 -1.46
C PRO A 771 -4.42 -24.40 -2.56
N ILE A 772 -4.66 -25.64 -2.17
CA ILE A 772 -5.09 -26.73 -3.07
C ILE A 772 -6.51 -27.19 -2.78
N PHE A 773 -7.00 -26.94 -1.57
CA PHE A 773 -8.36 -27.20 -1.14
C PHE A 773 -8.75 -26.13 -0.12
N GLN A 774 -9.98 -25.61 -0.21
CA GLN A 774 -10.46 -24.57 0.70
C GLN A 774 -11.89 -24.89 1.09
N LEU A 775 -12.13 -24.98 2.39
CA LEU A 775 -13.43 -25.24 2.97
C LEU A 775 -13.88 -24.05 3.81
N VAL A 776 -15.08 -23.57 3.52
CA VAL A 776 -15.85 -22.69 4.42
C VAL A 776 -17.09 -23.48 4.83
N PRO A 777 -17.34 -23.71 6.13
CA PRO A 777 -18.48 -24.51 6.55
C PRO A 777 -19.83 -23.94 6.09
N GLU A 778 -20.03 -22.63 6.18
CA GLU A 778 -21.26 -21.98 5.73
C GLU A 778 -21.44 -22.15 4.21
N PRO A 779 -22.52 -22.80 3.75
CA PRO A 779 -22.69 -23.15 2.35
C PRO A 779 -23.25 -21.98 1.53
N ARG A 780 -22.62 -20.80 1.60
CA ARG A 780 -23.04 -19.61 0.85
C ARG A 780 -22.99 -19.88 -0.65
N TYR A 781 -24.04 -19.49 -1.34
CA TYR A 781 -24.26 -19.72 -2.77
C TYR A 781 -24.24 -21.20 -3.17
N ALA A 782 -24.55 -22.12 -2.24
CA ALA A 782 -24.57 -23.55 -2.51
C ALA A 782 -25.62 -23.99 -3.52
N PHE A 783 -26.59 -23.13 -3.87
CA PHE A 783 -27.60 -23.42 -4.87
C PHE A 783 -27.58 -22.38 -5.98
N THR A 784 -27.66 -22.86 -7.21
CA THR A 784 -27.93 -22.04 -8.41
C THR A 784 -29.28 -22.43 -9.00
N PHE A 785 -30.01 -21.48 -9.58
CA PHE A 785 -31.33 -21.73 -10.14
C PHE A 785 -31.31 -21.67 -11.68
N ASP A 786 -31.64 -22.80 -12.31
CA ASP A 786 -31.70 -22.94 -13.76
C ASP A 786 -33.15 -22.93 -14.25
N HIS A 787 -33.47 -22.00 -15.16
CA HIS A 787 -34.76 -21.97 -15.86
C HIS A 787 -34.74 -22.88 -17.09
N ARG A 788 -35.66 -23.84 -17.13
CA ARG A 788 -35.90 -24.73 -18.29
C ARG A 788 -37.31 -24.49 -18.84
N GLU A 789 -37.57 -24.91 -20.09
CA GLU A 789 -38.78 -24.55 -20.88
C GLU A 789 -40.14 -24.62 -20.14
N ASP A 790 -40.29 -25.41 -19.06
CA ASP A 790 -41.50 -25.49 -18.25
C ASP A 790 -41.24 -25.65 -16.72
N GLU A 791 -40.00 -25.53 -16.25
CA GLU A 791 -39.60 -25.89 -14.88
C GLU A 791 -38.39 -25.09 -14.40
N LEU A 792 -38.43 -24.65 -13.15
CA LEU A 792 -37.27 -24.12 -12.43
C LEU A 792 -36.59 -25.24 -11.63
N VAL A 793 -35.27 -25.31 -11.74
CA VAL A 793 -34.46 -26.33 -11.05
C VAL A 793 -33.47 -25.63 -10.13
N ALA A 794 -33.43 -26.02 -8.87
CA ALA A 794 -32.32 -25.65 -7.97
C ALA A 794 -31.23 -26.71 -8.10
N VAL A 795 -30.00 -26.31 -8.38
CA VAL A 795 -28.84 -27.18 -8.56
C VAL A 795 -27.87 -26.93 -7.43
N TYR A 796 -27.49 -27.98 -6.70
CA TYR A 796 -26.49 -27.90 -5.64
C TYR A 796 -25.09 -27.77 -6.23
N ARG A 797 -24.32 -26.76 -5.82
CA ARG A 797 -22.99 -26.42 -6.36
C ARG A 797 -21.88 -26.40 -5.30
N HIS A 798 -22.22 -26.63 -4.04
CA HIS A 798 -21.23 -26.63 -2.97
C HIS A 798 -20.31 -27.85 -3.08
N GLU A 799 -19.06 -27.68 -2.64
CA GLU A 799 -18.04 -28.73 -2.67
C GLU A 799 -18.22 -29.82 -1.61
N LEU A 800 -18.94 -29.52 -0.52
CA LEU A 800 -19.22 -30.47 0.56
C LEU A 800 -20.53 -31.21 0.32
N GLU A 801 -20.52 -32.51 0.54
CA GLU A 801 -21.75 -33.30 0.67
C GLU A 801 -22.49 -32.89 1.94
N ARG A 802 -23.82 -32.73 1.84
CA ARG A 802 -24.65 -32.33 3.00
C ARG A 802 -25.98 -33.06 3.04
N ASP A 803 -26.51 -33.28 4.23
CA ASP A 803 -27.83 -33.87 4.37
C ASP A 803 -28.90 -32.94 3.77
N ALA A 804 -29.77 -33.48 2.91
CA ALA A 804 -30.76 -32.68 2.21
C ALA A 804 -31.80 -32.06 3.16
N GLU A 805 -31.94 -32.60 4.38
CA GLU A 805 -32.79 -32.05 5.45
C GLU A 805 -32.20 -30.80 6.13
N GLU A 806 -30.93 -30.48 5.89
CA GLU A 806 -30.31 -29.24 6.34
C GLU A 806 -30.77 -28.03 5.54
N PHE A 807 -31.51 -28.22 4.45
CA PHE A 807 -31.93 -27.14 3.56
C PHE A 807 -33.44 -27.04 3.43
N ARG A 808 -33.93 -25.80 3.36
CA ARG A 808 -35.32 -25.49 3.03
C ARG A 808 -35.35 -24.43 1.93
N ILE A 809 -36.19 -24.65 0.93
CA ILE A 809 -36.45 -23.68 -0.13
C ILE A 809 -37.78 -22.99 0.16
N LEU A 810 -37.73 -21.67 0.30
CA LEU A 810 -38.86 -20.76 0.48
C LEU A 810 -39.17 -20.05 -0.84
N ALA A 811 -40.45 -19.71 -1.03
CA ALA A 811 -41.00 -18.88 -2.08
C ALA A 811 -41.87 -17.82 -1.41
N ASP A 812 -41.47 -16.55 -1.48
CA ASP A 812 -42.12 -15.41 -0.81
C ASP A 812 -42.41 -15.71 0.69
N ASP A 813 -41.37 -16.08 1.45
CA ASP A 813 -41.41 -16.50 2.88
C ASP A 813 -42.17 -17.82 3.18
N GLY A 814 -42.66 -18.54 2.16
CA GLY A 814 -43.39 -19.80 2.34
C GLY A 814 -42.68 -21.00 1.73
N GLU A 815 -42.65 -22.15 2.42
CA GLU A 815 -42.07 -23.39 1.85
C GLU A 815 -42.63 -23.71 0.45
N THR A 816 -41.73 -23.97 -0.50
CA THR A 816 -42.09 -24.51 -1.82
C THR A 816 -42.73 -25.89 -1.68
N SER A 817 -43.44 -26.33 -2.71
CA SER A 817 -44.11 -27.64 -2.70
C SER A 817 -43.18 -28.85 -2.80
N VAL A 818 -41.91 -28.62 -3.13
CA VAL A 818 -40.85 -29.63 -3.26
C VAL A 818 -39.63 -29.10 -2.52
N GLN A 819 -39.16 -29.86 -1.54
CA GLN A 819 -37.97 -29.56 -0.76
C GLN A 819 -36.81 -30.49 -1.17
N PRO A 820 -35.54 -30.12 -0.94
CA PRO A 820 -34.40 -30.98 -1.26
C PRO A 820 -34.53 -32.40 -0.67
N ALA A 821 -34.97 -32.48 0.59
CA ALA A 821 -35.21 -33.74 1.31
C ALA A 821 -36.35 -34.62 0.75
N ASP A 822 -37.17 -34.12 -0.18
CA ASP A 822 -38.20 -34.94 -0.83
C ASP A 822 -37.60 -35.88 -1.90
N ASP A 823 -36.52 -35.45 -2.55
CA ASP A 823 -35.88 -36.16 -3.66
C ASP A 823 -34.52 -36.78 -3.28
N HIS A 824 -33.80 -36.16 -2.35
CA HIS A 824 -32.44 -36.56 -1.94
C HIS A 824 -32.36 -36.86 -0.44
N GLU A 825 -31.51 -37.82 -0.06
CA GLU A 825 -31.13 -38.02 1.36
C GLU A 825 -29.90 -37.16 1.69
N THR A 826 -28.92 -37.13 0.79
CA THR A 826 -27.69 -36.33 0.83
C THR A 826 -27.58 -35.61 -0.52
N LEU A 827 -27.14 -34.35 -0.52
CA LEU A 827 -26.88 -33.54 -1.70
C LEU A 827 -25.40 -33.63 -2.06
N GLU A 828 -25.13 -34.09 -3.28
CA GLU A 828 -23.83 -34.09 -3.94
C GLU A 828 -23.78 -32.94 -4.98
N ALA A 829 -22.58 -32.51 -5.37
CA ALA A 829 -22.44 -31.48 -6.40
C ALA A 829 -23.18 -31.87 -7.69
N ASP A 830 -23.86 -30.89 -8.29
CA ASP A 830 -24.76 -31.00 -9.45
C ASP A 830 -26.08 -31.76 -9.21
N ASP A 831 -26.43 -32.11 -7.96
CA ASP A 831 -27.76 -32.63 -7.65
C ASP A 831 -28.86 -31.60 -7.94
N GLU A 832 -29.92 -32.06 -8.62
CA GLU A 832 -31.01 -31.21 -9.08
C GLU A 832 -32.28 -31.43 -8.23
N VAL A 833 -32.92 -30.32 -7.82
CA VAL A 833 -34.24 -30.29 -7.16
C VAL A 833 -35.23 -29.57 -8.08
N GLY A 834 -36.19 -30.31 -8.63
CA GLY A 834 -37.19 -29.78 -9.55
C GLY A 834 -38.30 -29.03 -8.81
N LEU A 835 -38.29 -27.69 -8.86
CA LEU A 835 -39.26 -26.84 -8.17
C LEU A 835 -40.58 -26.69 -8.95
N GLY A 836 -40.60 -27.12 -10.21
CA GLY A 836 -41.73 -26.97 -11.11
C GLY A 836 -41.91 -25.53 -11.60
N SER A 837 -43.12 -25.18 -12.01
CA SER A 837 -43.44 -23.83 -12.50
C SER A 837 -43.76 -22.90 -11.32
N ILE A 838 -42.88 -21.93 -11.07
CA ILE A 838 -43.05 -20.85 -10.08
C ILE A 838 -43.45 -19.57 -10.82
N ALA A 839 -44.25 -18.73 -10.18
CA ALA A 839 -44.70 -17.48 -10.80
C ALA A 839 -43.53 -16.49 -10.95
N PRO A 840 -43.45 -15.73 -12.05
CA PRO A 840 -42.49 -14.64 -12.16
C PRO A 840 -42.65 -13.61 -11.04
N GLY A 841 -41.53 -13.04 -10.60
CA GLY A 841 -41.44 -12.07 -9.50
C GLY A 841 -41.46 -12.69 -8.10
N THR A 842 -41.65 -14.00 -7.96
CA THR A 842 -41.49 -14.72 -6.69
C THR A 842 -40.03 -14.75 -6.29
N GLU A 843 -39.76 -14.40 -5.04
CA GLU A 843 -38.44 -14.49 -4.41
C GLU A 843 -38.26 -15.89 -3.82
N LEU A 844 -37.21 -16.57 -4.26
CA LEU A 844 -36.79 -17.86 -3.73
C LEU A 844 -35.62 -17.66 -2.79
N VAL A 845 -35.72 -18.25 -1.61
CA VAL A 845 -34.66 -18.23 -0.60
C VAL A 845 -34.37 -19.66 -0.19
N VAL A 846 -33.11 -20.05 -0.24
CA VAL A 846 -32.65 -21.31 0.34
C VAL A 846 -32.08 -21.02 1.73
N GLU A 847 -32.73 -21.56 2.75
CA GLU A 847 -32.26 -21.50 4.13
C GLU A 847 -31.46 -22.76 4.46
N TRP A 848 -30.29 -22.58 5.07
CA TRP A 848 -29.57 -23.62 5.78
C TRP A 848 -30.06 -23.65 7.24
N VAL A 849 -30.73 -24.74 7.61
CA VAL A 849 -31.46 -24.92 8.89
C VAL A 849 -30.74 -25.82 9.89
N ALA A 850 -29.52 -26.28 9.56
CA ALA A 850 -28.67 -26.99 10.50
C ALA A 850 -28.28 -26.13 11.73
N PRO A 851 -27.87 -24.85 11.59
CA PRO A 851 -27.62 -24.00 12.75
C PRO A 851 -28.88 -23.70 13.57
N ASP A 852 -28.70 -23.35 14.85
CA ASP A 852 -29.81 -22.99 15.76
C ASP A 852 -30.67 -21.81 15.23
N GLU A 853 -30.03 -20.89 14.50
CA GLU A 853 -30.69 -19.82 13.75
C GLU A 853 -30.48 -20.09 12.25
N PRO A 854 -31.58 -20.33 11.48
CA PRO A 854 -31.47 -20.55 10.05
C PRO A 854 -30.78 -19.39 9.34
N ARG A 855 -29.90 -19.71 8.39
CA ARG A 855 -29.19 -18.72 7.58
C ARG A 855 -29.60 -18.82 6.13
N GLU A 856 -29.77 -17.67 5.48
CA GLU A 856 -29.96 -17.60 4.04
C GLU A 856 -28.65 -17.92 3.32
N VAL A 857 -28.68 -18.90 2.43
CA VAL A 857 -27.49 -19.36 1.71
C VAL A 857 -27.59 -19.21 0.20
N ALA A 858 -28.78 -18.98 -0.34
CA ALA A 858 -28.96 -18.56 -1.72
C ALA A 858 -30.29 -17.81 -1.85
N ASP A 859 -30.31 -16.77 -2.66
CA ASP A 859 -31.52 -16.06 -3.06
C ASP A 859 -31.64 -16.06 -4.59
N HIS A 860 -32.87 -16.02 -5.10
CA HIS A 860 -33.13 -15.95 -6.53
C HIS A 860 -34.51 -15.38 -6.81
N VAL A 861 -34.60 -14.41 -7.71
CA VAL A 861 -35.89 -13.90 -8.19
C VAL A 861 -36.26 -14.60 -9.49
N VAL A 862 -37.44 -15.20 -9.53
CA VAL A 862 -37.93 -15.87 -10.74
C VAL A 862 -38.23 -14.82 -11.81
N VAL A 863 -37.36 -14.69 -12.81
CA VAL A 863 -37.57 -13.75 -13.93
C VAL A 863 -38.72 -14.19 -14.85
N PRO A 864 -39.46 -13.24 -15.46
CA PRO A 864 -40.49 -13.56 -16.45
C PRO A 864 -39.87 -14.08 -17.75
N HIS A 865 -40.41 -15.15 -18.32
CA HIS A 865 -39.95 -15.65 -19.61
C HIS A 865 -40.75 -14.99 -20.74
N ALA A 866 -40.27 -13.85 -21.23
CA ALA A 866 -40.88 -13.07 -22.31
C ALA A 866 -40.01 -13.02 -23.58
N SER A 867 -40.66 -12.88 -24.72
CA SER A 867 -40.02 -12.67 -26.03
C SER A 867 -40.31 -11.25 -26.50
N PHE A 868 -39.32 -10.63 -27.15
CA PHE A 868 -39.41 -9.25 -27.61
C PHE A 868 -38.99 -9.15 -29.07
N ASP A 869 -39.57 -8.19 -29.78
CA ASP A 869 -39.08 -7.72 -31.09
C ASP A 869 -38.57 -6.28 -30.90
N VAL A 870 -37.34 -5.99 -31.35
CA VAL A 870 -36.72 -4.66 -31.27
C VAL A 870 -36.52 -4.09 -32.67
N GLU A 871 -37.05 -2.88 -32.93
CA GLU A 871 -36.90 -2.18 -34.19
C GLU A 871 -36.27 -0.79 -33.99
N TYR A 872 -35.17 -0.49 -34.69
CA TYR A 872 -34.56 0.85 -34.74
C TYR A 872 -34.99 1.61 -36.00
N ASP A 873 -35.60 2.78 -35.84
CA ASP A 873 -35.90 3.72 -36.92
C ASP A 873 -34.86 4.84 -36.97
N ALA A 874 -33.94 4.75 -37.94
CA ALA A 874 -32.87 5.73 -38.14
C ALA A 874 -33.36 7.09 -38.70
N ASP A 875 -34.55 7.15 -39.32
CA ASP A 875 -35.12 8.41 -39.83
C ASP A 875 -35.75 9.22 -38.68
N GLU A 876 -36.33 8.54 -37.69
CA GLU A 876 -36.98 9.14 -36.51
C GLU A 876 -36.07 9.20 -35.28
N GLY A 877 -34.97 8.44 -35.23
CA GLY A 877 -34.04 8.37 -34.11
C GLY A 877 -34.66 7.69 -32.89
N THR A 878 -35.39 6.59 -33.11
CA THR A 878 -36.12 5.90 -32.03
C THR A 878 -35.95 4.40 -32.09
N VAL A 879 -35.89 3.76 -30.92
CA VAL A 879 -35.96 2.31 -30.75
C VAL A 879 -37.34 1.95 -30.22
N THR A 880 -38.04 1.05 -30.90
CA THR A 880 -39.31 0.48 -30.45
C THR A 880 -39.10 -0.94 -29.99
N VAL A 881 -39.57 -1.26 -28.78
CA VAL A 881 -39.55 -2.61 -28.22
C VAL A 881 -40.99 -3.09 -28.08
N GLU A 882 -41.33 -4.24 -28.68
CA GLU A 882 -42.63 -4.90 -28.59
C GLU A 882 -42.51 -6.20 -27.78
N HIS A 883 -43.41 -6.44 -26.82
CA HIS A 883 -43.58 -7.75 -26.19
C HIS A 883 -44.33 -8.67 -27.16
N THR A 884 -43.70 -9.75 -27.61
CA THR A 884 -44.23 -10.61 -28.69
C THR A 884 -44.79 -11.94 -28.19
N GLY A 885 -44.64 -12.23 -26.89
CA GLY A 885 -45.19 -13.42 -26.25
C GLY A 885 -44.44 -13.82 -24.98
N GLY A 886 -44.96 -14.82 -24.27
CA GLY A 886 -44.41 -15.26 -22.99
C GLY A 886 -45.20 -14.73 -21.79
N ASP A 887 -44.55 -14.61 -20.64
CA ASP A 887 -45.18 -14.18 -19.39
C ASP A 887 -45.56 -12.68 -19.40
N GLU A 888 -46.66 -12.36 -18.71
CA GLU A 888 -47.05 -10.98 -18.39
C GLU A 888 -46.27 -10.53 -17.14
N PHE A 889 -45.82 -9.27 -17.10
CA PHE A 889 -45.07 -8.71 -15.97
C PHE A 889 -45.52 -7.28 -15.64
N ASP A 890 -45.27 -6.85 -14.41
CA ASP A 890 -45.56 -5.48 -13.98
C ASP A 890 -44.64 -4.50 -14.73
N ALA A 891 -45.19 -3.39 -15.19
CA ALA A 891 -44.45 -2.41 -15.98
C ALA A 891 -43.44 -1.63 -15.12
N ASP A 892 -43.68 -1.52 -13.81
CA ASP A 892 -42.76 -0.89 -12.85
C ASP A 892 -41.55 -1.79 -12.53
N ASP A 893 -41.62 -3.09 -12.87
CA ASP A 893 -40.56 -4.07 -12.60
C ASP A 893 -39.64 -4.29 -13.82
N VAL A 894 -39.86 -3.66 -14.97
CA VAL A 894 -39.06 -3.88 -16.19
C VAL A 894 -38.62 -2.59 -16.85
N ASP A 895 -37.33 -2.51 -17.13
CA ASP A 895 -36.69 -1.41 -17.82
C ASP A 895 -36.04 -1.84 -19.13
N VAL A 896 -35.93 -0.89 -20.05
CA VAL A 896 -35.23 -1.04 -21.32
C VAL A 896 -34.03 -0.10 -21.32
N MET A 897 -32.85 -0.66 -21.57
CA MET A 897 -31.60 0.09 -21.72
C MET A 897 -31.09 -0.06 -23.16
N VAL A 898 -30.62 1.04 -23.75
CA VAL A 898 -30.15 1.09 -25.13
C VAL A 898 -28.72 1.62 -25.16
N ASP A 899 -27.73 0.76 -25.37
CA ASP A 899 -26.31 1.15 -25.36
C ASP A 899 -25.82 1.55 -26.77
N PRO A 900 -24.99 2.60 -26.91
CA PRO A 900 -24.53 3.55 -25.88
C PRO A 900 -25.49 4.76 -25.72
N ALA A 901 -26.71 4.67 -26.26
CA ALA A 901 -27.57 5.83 -26.49
C ALA A 901 -28.34 6.33 -25.25
N THR A 902 -28.43 5.54 -24.17
CA THR A 902 -29.10 5.92 -22.92
C THR A 902 -28.27 5.48 -21.71
N ASP A 903 -27.90 6.44 -20.86
CA ASP A 903 -27.22 6.18 -19.58
C ASP A 903 -28.20 5.71 -18.48
N GLU A 904 -29.49 6.05 -18.59
CA GLU A 904 -30.53 5.70 -17.63
C GLU A 904 -31.54 4.70 -18.24
N PRO A 905 -31.96 3.66 -17.48
CA PRO A 905 -33.02 2.74 -17.90
C PRO A 905 -34.35 3.45 -18.16
N THR A 906 -35.07 3.02 -19.20
CA THR A 906 -36.41 3.56 -19.53
C THR A 906 -37.49 2.51 -19.28
N GLY A 907 -38.43 2.83 -18.38
CA GLY A 907 -39.56 1.96 -18.05
C GLY A 907 -40.69 1.96 -19.07
N TRP A 908 -41.75 1.20 -18.78
CA TRP A 908 -42.95 1.05 -19.61
C TRP A 908 -44.10 1.96 -19.16
N ASP A 909 -43.86 3.27 -19.05
CA ASP A 909 -44.74 4.28 -18.44
C ASP A 909 -46.21 4.30 -18.93
N ASP A 910 -46.49 3.80 -20.12
CA ASP A 910 -47.83 3.75 -20.72
C ASP A 910 -48.67 2.53 -20.25
N HIS A 911 -48.07 1.61 -19.49
CA HIS A 911 -48.64 0.34 -19.07
C HIS A 911 -48.55 0.17 -17.54
N GLU A 912 -49.56 -0.46 -16.93
CA GLU A 912 -49.48 -0.97 -15.53
C GLU A 912 -49.02 -2.45 -15.51
N THR A 913 -49.10 -3.12 -16.66
CA THR A 913 -48.70 -4.52 -16.85
C THR A 913 -48.38 -4.65 -18.34
N VAL A 914 -47.24 -5.23 -18.67
CA VAL A 914 -46.80 -5.46 -20.04
C VAL A 914 -47.23 -6.86 -20.48
N SER A 915 -47.92 -6.93 -21.61
CA SER A 915 -48.48 -8.16 -22.18
C SER A 915 -48.18 -8.26 -23.68
N GLU A 916 -48.42 -9.44 -24.28
CA GLU A 916 -48.23 -9.65 -25.72
C GLU A 916 -48.94 -8.57 -26.58
N GLY A 917 -48.15 -7.84 -27.36
CA GLY A 917 -48.54 -6.75 -28.25
C GLY A 917 -48.41 -5.35 -27.66
N ASP A 918 -47.94 -5.21 -26.42
CA ASP A 918 -47.60 -3.92 -25.83
C ASP A 918 -46.23 -3.44 -26.34
N THR A 919 -46.07 -2.12 -26.50
CA THR A 919 -44.86 -1.52 -27.08
C THR A 919 -44.40 -0.30 -26.27
N THR A 920 -43.09 -0.14 -26.06
CA THR A 920 -42.47 1.12 -25.62
C THR A 920 -41.59 1.70 -26.72
N THR A 921 -41.37 3.02 -26.72
CA THR A 921 -40.53 3.69 -27.73
C THR A 921 -39.62 4.72 -27.10
N ILE A 922 -38.33 4.60 -27.37
CA ILE A 922 -37.24 5.35 -26.73
C ILE A 922 -36.57 6.20 -27.80
N ALA A 923 -36.39 7.49 -27.51
CA ALA A 923 -35.63 8.38 -28.39
C ALA A 923 -34.13 8.22 -28.11
N VAL A 924 -33.32 8.12 -29.16
CA VAL A 924 -31.87 7.91 -29.08
C VAL A 924 -31.13 9.00 -29.85
N ASP A 925 -30.13 9.59 -29.21
CA ASP A 925 -29.29 10.65 -29.79
C ASP A 925 -28.09 10.10 -30.57
N GLU A 926 -27.77 8.82 -30.36
CA GLU A 926 -26.69 8.08 -31.01
C GLU A 926 -27.20 6.77 -31.62
N VAL A 927 -26.42 6.17 -32.53
CA VAL A 927 -26.80 4.90 -33.18
C VAL A 927 -26.65 3.77 -32.16
N PRO A 928 -27.76 3.09 -31.78
CA PRO A 928 -27.73 2.05 -30.76
C PRO A 928 -27.04 0.78 -31.29
N ARG A 929 -26.28 0.11 -30.42
CA ARG A 929 -25.56 -1.14 -30.72
C ARG A 929 -26.28 -2.35 -30.16
N VAL A 930 -26.85 -2.21 -28.98
CA VAL A 930 -27.51 -3.31 -28.27
C VAL A 930 -28.64 -2.75 -27.40
N VAL A 931 -29.71 -3.52 -27.27
CA VAL A 931 -30.83 -3.24 -26.38
C VAL A 931 -30.88 -4.34 -25.33
N TYR A 932 -30.97 -3.95 -24.06
CA TYR A 932 -31.16 -4.83 -22.92
C TYR A 932 -32.52 -4.57 -22.29
N ILE A 933 -33.21 -5.64 -21.89
CA ILE A 933 -34.44 -5.57 -21.11
C ILE A 933 -34.14 -6.19 -19.75
N VAL A 934 -34.27 -5.41 -18.69
CA VAL A 934 -33.83 -5.74 -17.33
C VAL A 934 -35.04 -5.77 -16.40
N TYR A 935 -35.16 -6.82 -15.60
CA TYR A 935 -36.17 -6.97 -14.55
C TYR A 935 -35.60 -6.52 -13.21
N ARG A 936 -36.30 -5.61 -12.52
CA ARG A 936 -35.95 -5.01 -11.21
C ARG A 936 -34.50 -4.53 -11.12
N GLU A 937 -34.04 -3.85 -12.17
CA GLU A 937 -32.71 -3.22 -12.26
C GLU A 937 -31.50 -4.18 -12.16
N ARG A 938 -31.72 -5.50 -12.08
CA ARG A 938 -30.66 -6.48 -11.77
C ARG A 938 -30.58 -7.65 -12.73
N GLU A 939 -31.70 -8.13 -13.25
CA GLU A 939 -31.76 -9.38 -13.99
C GLU A 939 -32.03 -9.18 -15.49
N LEU A 940 -31.18 -9.73 -16.35
CA LEU A 940 -31.36 -9.63 -17.80
C LEU A 940 -32.46 -10.59 -18.29
N VAL A 941 -33.52 -10.04 -18.87
CA VAL A 941 -34.62 -10.81 -19.48
C VAL A 941 -34.35 -11.10 -20.96
N TYR A 942 -33.80 -10.11 -21.67
CA TYR A 942 -33.56 -10.20 -23.12
C TYR A 942 -32.46 -9.23 -23.55
N ASP A 943 -31.62 -9.65 -24.51
CA ASP A 943 -30.69 -8.78 -25.22
C ASP A 943 -30.82 -8.94 -26.74
N GLU A 944 -30.70 -7.84 -27.47
CA GLU A 944 -30.63 -7.87 -28.92
C GLU A 944 -29.57 -6.90 -29.45
N ARG A 945 -28.62 -7.46 -30.21
CA ARG A 945 -27.65 -6.67 -30.96
C ARG A 945 -28.28 -6.13 -32.23
N LEU A 946 -28.23 -4.82 -32.40
CA LEU A 946 -28.75 -4.14 -33.58
C LEU A 946 -27.63 -4.02 -34.62
N GLU A 947 -27.89 -4.51 -35.84
CA GLU A 947 -26.98 -4.28 -36.96
C GLU A 947 -27.10 -2.81 -37.42
N GLY A 948 -26.09 -2.00 -37.12
CA GLY A 948 -25.99 -0.59 -37.55
C GLY A 948 -25.83 -0.38 -39.05
#